data_AF-B8G9Y1-F1
#
_entry.id   AF-B8G9Y1-F1
#
_cell.length_a   1.000
_cell.length_b   1.000
_cell.length_c   1.000
_cell.angle_alpha   90.00
_cell.angle_beta   90.00
_cell.angle_gamma   90.00
#
_symmetry.space_group_name_H-M   'P 1'
#
loop_
_entity.id
_entity.type
_entity.pdbx_description
1 polymer ?
#
loop_
_entity_poly.entity_id
_entity_poly.type
_entity_poly.pdbx_seq_one_letter_code
_entity_poly.pdbx_strand_id
1 'polypeptide(L)'
;MIQHKALRIGLLLVFAGILAATLPVAARPSTLAAQVSSWRLSSVRDWEAGSISDLLVMNNAGGELRLAAEASMGTFVSAPFETAFAANAAGAVWRAEVIPGTDVRLELRARATPPGDNDAGWGSWLPLVVADKPPAADPDALTTAVPLALPDDTRYLQLRATFTSQIPRASAILDEVTVSYIATQVSPPIFAAGLPQRPILFGQPVLTERPLQIARADWAEPAAARLERRDPRGVVIHQIPVDVPSSATLAYLRALLVYQTSILDWDDLIYHYIIDSEGNLFEGRLGGPTSPVRLVEGSVADVQIALLTPVDQPPTLAAQARLTALLAWLTQTYNIPPTGQRPLAGGDGLRPTIAGHYEVNPTALDPYPAFRDRLPTLRTQVDTATVRARWYFAEGNTAGYSQRLSFYNPAGRPTTARITLFPEVGQPVVRELQVPGGGRADLNVNELVPGANALPAIVEANEAILAERSMALTSDIDSGPGVDRLSRVWYFADGSTTEQTQTYLIIFNPQPNDASAQITYMRRDGTVFTQDVQIGARNRLVVAVHDITLPDGTRPLANTNFGMRVIANLPVAVERTMRFGPGGSGLHTGRGIDQLGRQWFFAEGTTEGEFRTQLLVLNPNSQPANVEAIFRGPQGVVATRRYAIPPRSQLAIDVNEVVPHLGFATEVKADRPVAVERAMRFAGGNVGTIGAGAREPAYRWAFIDGRTSDATYYLCLSNVSPLSAMVTIETAFGDGTKTELGVRIPAGARYTLALHEAFPNESAVTVIVRSNQPIVAERSLFPGGGVRGGSTALGIPLP
;
A
#
# COMPACT_ATOMS: atom_id res chain seq x y z
N MET A 1 -4.67 69.88 -43.74
CA MET A 1 -5.02 69.07 -44.92
C MET A 1 -5.43 67.70 -44.39
N ILE A 2 -6.70 67.43 -44.13
CA ILE A 2 -7.77 67.00 -45.07
C ILE A 2 -7.48 65.63 -45.72
N GLN A 3 -8.46 64.72 -45.52
CA GLN A 3 -8.77 63.42 -46.17
C GLN A 3 -8.01 62.17 -45.68
N HIS A 4 -8.59 61.25 -44.89
CA HIS A 4 -9.78 60.35 -45.01
C HIS A 4 -9.64 59.17 -45.99
N LYS A 5 -9.65 57.94 -45.42
CA LYS A 5 -10.54 56.77 -45.66
C LYS A 5 -9.82 55.49 -45.16
N ALA A 6 -10.40 54.48 -44.51
CA ALA A 6 -11.70 54.15 -43.91
C ALA A 6 -11.43 52.89 -43.05
N LEU A 7 -11.75 52.85 -41.75
CA LEU A 7 -13.01 52.40 -41.11
C LEU A 7 -13.23 50.86 -41.16
N ARG A 8 -12.94 50.14 -40.06
CA ARG A 8 -13.86 49.46 -39.09
C ARG A 8 -14.69 48.32 -39.69
N ILE A 9 -14.81 47.17 -39.02
CA ILE A 9 -15.79 46.81 -37.95
C ILE A 9 -15.33 45.41 -37.47
N GLY A 10 -15.32 44.98 -36.21
CA GLY A 10 -16.02 45.38 -35.00
C GLY A 10 -16.71 44.14 -34.42
N LEU A 11 -16.40 43.75 -33.17
CA LEU A 11 -17.38 43.27 -32.19
C LEU A 11 -16.71 43.13 -30.82
N LEU A 12 -17.08 44.01 -29.91
CA LEU A 12 -16.72 44.01 -28.50
C LEU A 12 -18.07 43.94 -27.78
N LEU A 13 -18.52 42.73 -27.47
CA LEU A 13 -19.74 42.47 -26.70
C LEU A 13 -19.52 41.26 -25.78
N VAL A 14 -19.57 41.55 -24.48
CA VAL A 14 -20.14 40.73 -23.41
C VAL A 14 -19.54 39.34 -23.20
N PHE A 15 -18.67 39.22 -22.19
CA PHE A 15 -18.89 38.26 -21.10
C PHE A 15 -18.12 38.75 -19.86
N ALA A 16 -18.84 39.46 -18.98
CA ALA A 16 -18.45 39.60 -17.59
C ALA A 16 -18.62 38.22 -16.94
N GLY A 17 -17.57 37.40 -17.00
CA GLY A 17 -17.47 36.16 -16.26
C GLY A 17 -17.31 36.49 -14.78
N ILE A 18 -18.40 36.34 -14.04
CA ILE A 18 -18.46 36.38 -12.58
C ILE A 18 -17.33 35.49 -12.03
N LEU A 19 -16.35 36.12 -11.39
CA LEU A 19 -15.34 35.45 -10.58
C LEU A 19 -16.05 34.91 -9.33
N ALA A 20 -16.77 33.79 -9.48
CA ALA A 20 -17.24 33.01 -8.37
C ALA A 20 -16.02 32.33 -7.75
N ALA A 21 -15.39 33.01 -6.80
CA ALA A 21 -14.56 32.35 -5.81
C ALA A 21 -15.44 31.28 -5.16
N THR A 22 -15.25 30.02 -5.54
CA THR A 22 -15.79 28.88 -4.81
C THR A 22 -15.04 28.81 -3.49
N LEU A 23 -15.48 29.61 -2.53
CA LEU A 23 -15.27 29.32 -1.12
C LEU A 23 -15.69 27.85 -0.92
N PRO A 24 -14.89 27.02 -0.23
CA PRO A 24 -15.36 25.71 0.14
C PRO A 24 -16.62 25.94 0.95
N VAL A 25 -17.74 25.37 0.50
CA VAL A 25 -19.00 25.38 1.24
C VAL A 25 -18.74 24.63 2.53
N ALA A 26 -18.30 25.34 3.56
CA ALA A 26 -18.36 24.90 4.94
C ALA A 26 -19.82 25.03 5.39
N ALA A 27 -20.70 24.23 4.79
CA ALA A 27 -21.98 23.94 5.40
C ALA A 27 -21.70 22.95 6.53
N ARG A 28 -21.27 23.46 7.70
CA ARG A 28 -21.51 22.73 8.95
C ARG A 28 -23.03 22.75 9.12
N PRO A 29 -23.74 21.61 9.05
CA PRO A 29 -25.12 21.63 9.47
C PRO A 29 -25.16 22.00 10.96
N SER A 30 -25.92 23.04 11.27
CA SER A 30 -26.38 23.34 12.63
C SER A 30 -27.01 22.07 13.21
N THR A 31 -26.40 21.50 14.26
CA THR A 31 -26.92 20.41 15.11
C THR A 31 -28.14 19.67 14.54
N LEU A 32 -27.93 18.70 13.66
CA LEU A 32 -28.97 17.74 13.28
C LEU A 32 -29.19 16.79 14.46
N ALA A 33 -29.90 17.27 15.48
CA ALA A 33 -30.30 16.45 16.61
C ALA A 33 -31.24 15.35 16.08
N ALA A 34 -30.79 14.11 16.18
CA ALA A 34 -31.64 12.97 15.89
C ALA A 34 -32.90 13.03 16.76
N GLN A 35 -34.07 12.82 16.17
CA GLN A 35 -35.29 12.66 16.95
C GLN A 35 -35.37 11.19 17.37
N VAL A 36 -35.58 10.94 18.66
CA VAL A 36 -35.71 9.61 19.24
C VAL A 36 -36.97 9.59 20.08
N SER A 37 -37.76 8.54 19.91
CA SER A 37 -38.90 8.25 20.77
C SER A 37 -39.11 6.73 20.83
N SER A 38 -39.97 6.26 21.72
CA SER A 38 -40.15 4.84 21.99
C SER A 38 -41.62 4.45 22.06
N TRP A 39 -41.89 3.21 21.70
CA TRP A 39 -43.17 2.52 21.82
C TRP A 39 -42.97 1.27 22.67
N ARG A 40 -43.66 1.19 23.83
CA ARG A 40 -43.51 0.12 24.81
C ARG A 40 -44.79 -0.72 24.89
N LEU A 41 -44.63 -2.04 24.85
CA LEU A 41 -45.65 -3.06 25.11
C LEU A 41 -45.22 -3.84 26.34
N SER A 42 -46.00 -3.78 27.43
CA SER A 42 -45.62 -4.42 28.71
C SER A 42 -46.80 -4.81 29.59
N SER A 43 -48.02 -4.44 29.21
CA SER A 43 -49.21 -4.68 30.01
C SER A 43 -50.19 -5.63 29.33
N VAL A 44 -51.05 -6.29 30.13
CA VAL A 44 -52.16 -7.10 29.61
C VAL A 44 -52.96 -6.36 28.54
N ARG A 45 -53.23 -5.06 28.75
CA ARG A 45 -53.95 -4.22 27.79
C ARG A 45 -53.21 -4.06 26.46
N ASP A 46 -51.89 -3.95 26.50
CA ASP A 46 -51.08 -3.80 25.28
C ASP A 46 -51.12 -5.08 24.44
N TRP A 47 -51.07 -6.24 25.10
CA TRP A 47 -51.12 -7.55 24.45
C TRP A 47 -52.54 -7.87 23.94
N GLU A 48 -53.59 -7.55 24.70
CA GLU A 48 -54.99 -7.76 24.28
C GLU A 48 -55.44 -6.81 23.17
N ALA A 49 -54.78 -5.67 22.98
CA ALA A 49 -55.07 -4.75 21.88
C ALA A 49 -54.64 -5.28 20.51
N GLY A 50 -53.72 -6.25 20.47
CA GLY A 50 -53.31 -6.90 19.23
C GLY A 50 -54.13 -8.15 18.89
N SER A 51 -53.79 -8.80 17.78
CA SER A 51 -54.33 -10.10 17.40
C SER A 51 -53.41 -11.22 17.89
N ILE A 52 -53.99 -12.22 18.54
CA ILE A 52 -53.28 -13.37 19.11
C ILE A 52 -53.81 -14.66 18.46
N SER A 53 -52.90 -15.55 18.07
CA SER A 53 -53.19 -16.94 17.67
C SER A 53 -52.35 -17.89 18.51
N ASP A 54 -52.99 -18.83 19.19
CA ASP A 54 -52.32 -19.92 19.94
C ASP A 54 -51.35 -19.46 21.05
N LEU A 55 -51.54 -18.23 21.57
CA LEU A 55 -50.86 -17.70 22.75
C LEU A 55 -51.87 -17.37 23.87
N LEU A 56 -51.35 -17.23 25.08
CA LEU A 56 -52.05 -16.78 26.28
C LEU A 56 -51.43 -15.47 26.77
N VAL A 57 -52.28 -14.51 27.14
CA VAL A 57 -51.87 -13.34 27.92
C VAL A 57 -52.00 -13.68 29.41
N MET A 58 -50.89 -13.58 30.14
CA MET A 58 -50.83 -13.84 31.57
C MET A 58 -50.65 -12.52 32.33
N ASN A 59 -51.10 -12.49 33.58
CA ASN A 59 -50.96 -11.32 34.46
C ASN A 59 -50.12 -11.64 35.70
N ASN A 60 -49.05 -12.42 35.53
CA ASN A 60 -48.20 -12.83 36.66
C ASN A 60 -47.23 -11.71 37.08
N ALA A 61 -46.71 -10.93 36.12
CA ALA A 61 -45.86 -9.77 36.36
C ALA A 61 -46.25 -8.50 35.55
N GLY A 62 -47.55 -8.26 35.34
CA GLY A 62 -48.05 -7.04 34.68
C GLY A 62 -48.56 -7.22 33.24
N GLY A 63 -48.18 -8.33 32.59
CA GLY A 63 -48.67 -8.72 31.26
C GLY A 63 -47.61 -9.49 30.47
N GLU A 64 -47.80 -10.78 30.23
CA GLU A 64 -46.80 -11.63 29.55
C GLU A 64 -47.44 -12.48 28.45
N LEU A 65 -46.69 -12.76 27.38
CA LEU A 65 -47.09 -13.68 26.31
C LEU A 65 -46.38 -15.04 26.44
N ARG A 66 -47.15 -16.12 26.25
CA ARG A 66 -46.65 -17.50 26.17
C ARG A 66 -47.53 -18.35 25.25
N LEU A 67 -47.02 -19.47 24.74
CA LEU A 67 -47.79 -20.48 24.01
C LEU A 67 -48.94 -21.02 24.85
N ALA A 68 -50.08 -21.26 24.21
CA ALA A 68 -51.16 -22.06 24.79
C ALA A 68 -50.66 -23.50 25.06
N ALA A 69 -51.24 -24.16 26.06
CA ALA A 69 -50.68 -25.40 26.64
C ALA A 69 -50.36 -26.51 25.62
N GLU A 70 -51.15 -26.62 24.54
CA GLU A 70 -50.99 -27.67 23.52
C GLU A 70 -50.44 -27.13 22.18
N ALA A 71 -50.08 -25.84 22.12
CA ALA A 71 -49.54 -25.22 20.92
C ALA A 71 -48.02 -25.39 20.83
N SER A 72 -47.52 -25.80 19.66
CA SER A 72 -46.09 -25.82 19.33
C SER A 72 -45.62 -24.56 18.60
N MET A 73 -46.56 -23.74 18.14
CA MET A 73 -46.33 -22.46 17.49
C MET A 73 -47.50 -21.51 17.80
N GLY A 74 -47.20 -20.23 17.97
CA GLY A 74 -48.20 -19.19 18.18
C GLY A 74 -47.68 -17.83 17.72
N THR A 75 -48.58 -16.88 17.50
CA THR A 75 -48.22 -15.56 16.95
C THR A 75 -49.03 -14.46 17.60
N PHE A 76 -48.35 -13.36 17.91
CA PHE A 76 -48.94 -12.09 18.29
C PHE A 76 -48.63 -11.05 17.22
N VAL A 77 -49.62 -10.26 16.83
CA VAL A 77 -49.45 -9.08 15.98
C VAL A 77 -50.07 -7.88 16.70
N SER A 78 -49.29 -6.85 16.97
CA SER A 78 -49.78 -5.67 17.70
C SER A 78 -50.85 -4.91 16.93
N ALA A 79 -51.64 -4.09 17.63
CA ALA A 79 -52.32 -2.98 16.98
C ALA A 79 -51.30 -2.07 16.27
N PRO A 80 -51.65 -1.43 15.15
CA PRO A 80 -50.79 -0.44 14.53
C PRO A 80 -50.47 0.73 15.47
N PHE A 81 -49.20 1.11 15.55
CA PHE A 81 -48.73 2.22 16.36
C PHE A 81 -48.37 3.42 15.48
N GLU A 82 -48.93 4.60 15.76
CA GLU A 82 -48.55 5.85 15.08
C GLU A 82 -47.31 6.48 15.73
N THR A 83 -46.27 6.74 14.93
CA THR A 83 -45.05 7.38 15.40
C THR A 83 -45.24 8.90 15.55
N ALA A 84 -44.57 9.49 16.54
CA ALA A 84 -44.64 10.94 16.79
C ALA A 84 -44.07 11.80 15.63
N PHE A 85 -43.24 11.20 14.78
CA PHE A 85 -42.59 11.82 13.63
C PHE A 85 -42.31 10.77 12.55
N ALA A 86 -41.99 11.20 11.32
CA ALA A 86 -41.59 10.30 10.25
C ALA A 86 -40.21 9.68 10.58
N ALA A 87 -40.18 8.38 10.86
CA ALA A 87 -38.97 7.67 11.27
C ALA A 87 -38.28 7.02 10.07
N ASN A 88 -36.95 7.02 10.04
CA ASN A 88 -36.17 6.31 9.00
C ASN A 88 -35.41 5.10 9.55
N ALA A 89 -35.49 4.85 10.86
CA ALA A 89 -34.92 3.67 11.48
C ALA A 89 -35.67 3.27 12.76
N ALA A 90 -35.62 1.99 13.12
CA ALA A 90 -36.10 1.51 14.42
C ALA A 90 -35.31 0.30 14.93
N GLY A 91 -35.11 0.22 16.24
CA GLY A 91 -34.54 -0.96 16.90
C GLY A 91 -35.36 -1.31 18.15
N ALA A 92 -35.06 -2.41 18.79
CA ALA A 92 -35.85 -2.88 19.93
C ALA A 92 -34.99 -3.40 21.07
N VAL A 93 -35.47 -3.18 22.30
CA VAL A 93 -34.99 -3.82 23.53
C VAL A 93 -36.18 -4.59 24.11
N TRP A 94 -35.99 -5.84 24.53
CA TRP A 94 -37.07 -6.67 25.06
C TRP A 94 -36.60 -7.60 26.17
N ARG A 95 -37.53 -8.04 27.02
CA ARG A 95 -37.30 -9.10 28.01
C ARG A 95 -38.02 -10.36 27.59
N ALA A 96 -37.25 -11.43 27.47
CA ALA A 96 -37.80 -12.74 27.24
C ALA A 96 -37.04 -13.81 28.02
N GLU A 97 -37.76 -14.76 28.60
CA GLU A 97 -37.19 -15.99 29.13
C GLU A 97 -37.30 -17.07 28.06
N VAL A 98 -36.16 -17.46 27.49
CA VAL A 98 -36.09 -18.50 26.46
C VAL A 98 -35.37 -19.71 27.03
N ILE A 99 -36.12 -20.79 27.26
CA ILE A 99 -35.56 -22.06 27.71
C ILE A 99 -35.13 -22.91 26.51
N PRO A 100 -34.10 -23.78 26.65
CA PRO A 100 -33.63 -24.63 25.54
C PRO A 100 -34.77 -25.42 24.91
N GLY A 101 -34.88 -25.39 23.58
CA GLY A 101 -35.97 -26.03 22.83
C GLY A 101 -37.21 -25.15 22.61
N THR A 102 -37.21 -23.92 23.11
CA THR A 102 -38.22 -22.88 22.79
C THR A 102 -37.55 -21.70 22.07
N ASP A 103 -38.33 -20.89 21.36
CA ASP A 103 -37.84 -19.69 20.67
C ASP A 103 -38.91 -18.59 20.61
N VAL A 104 -38.47 -17.34 20.57
CA VAL A 104 -39.32 -16.16 20.32
C VAL A 104 -38.63 -15.26 19.29
N ARG A 105 -39.29 -15.10 18.13
CA ARG A 105 -38.82 -14.24 17.05
C ARG A 105 -39.65 -12.97 16.97
N LEU A 106 -38.99 -11.82 17.05
CA LEU A 106 -39.62 -10.51 16.88
C LEU A 106 -39.36 -9.96 15.48
N GLU A 107 -40.37 -9.34 14.89
CA GLU A 107 -40.31 -8.71 13.58
C GLU A 107 -41.08 -7.39 13.60
N LEU A 108 -40.61 -6.41 12.84
CA LEU A 108 -41.25 -5.11 12.70
C LEU A 108 -41.59 -4.85 11.24
N ARG A 109 -42.72 -4.20 10.97
CA ARG A 109 -43.01 -3.65 9.64
C ARG A 109 -43.43 -2.19 9.74
N ALA A 110 -43.25 -1.47 8.65
CA ALA A 110 -43.48 -0.04 8.55
C ALA A 110 -44.51 0.31 7.48
N ARG A 111 -45.15 1.46 7.66
CA ARG A 111 -46.12 2.02 6.72
C ARG A 111 -46.14 3.56 6.81
N ALA A 112 -46.39 4.23 5.70
CA ALA A 112 -46.47 5.69 5.60
C ALA A 112 -47.85 6.27 5.90
N THR A 113 -48.92 5.56 5.52
CA THR A 113 -50.31 6.05 5.61
C THR A 113 -51.08 5.38 6.75
N PRO A 114 -52.18 5.98 7.23
CA PRO A 114 -53.03 5.35 8.24
C PRO A 114 -53.47 3.93 7.82
N PRO A 115 -53.41 2.95 8.73
CA PRO A 115 -53.79 1.57 8.45
C PRO A 115 -55.30 1.42 8.24
N GLY A 116 -55.68 0.59 7.26
CA GLY A 116 -57.07 0.15 7.06
C GLY A 116 -57.28 -1.28 7.59
N ASP A 117 -58.41 -1.89 7.27
CA ASP A 117 -58.79 -3.23 7.77
C ASP A 117 -57.98 -4.40 7.17
N ASN A 118 -57.10 -4.13 6.21
CA ASN A 118 -56.30 -5.14 5.52
C ASN A 118 -54.80 -4.82 5.55
N ASP A 119 -54.00 -5.79 5.11
CA ASP A 119 -52.54 -5.68 5.07
C ASP A 119 -52.01 -4.77 3.95
N ALA A 120 -52.88 -4.17 3.12
CA ALA A 120 -52.44 -3.34 1.99
C ALA A 120 -51.73 -2.07 2.49
N GLY A 121 -50.56 -1.79 1.93
CA GLY A 121 -49.74 -0.63 2.27
C GLY A 121 -48.69 -0.86 3.37
N TRP A 122 -48.68 -2.02 4.01
CA TRP A 122 -47.58 -2.42 4.90
C TRP A 122 -46.37 -2.93 4.11
N GLY A 123 -45.17 -2.57 4.58
CA GLY A 123 -43.93 -3.17 4.11
C GLY A 123 -43.78 -4.64 4.54
N SER A 124 -42.66 -5.25 4.13
CA SER A 124 -42.28 -6.58 4.59
C SER A 124 -42.00 -6.61 6.10
N TRP A 125 -42.16 -7.79 6.70
CA TRP A 125 -41.73 -8.04 8.07
C TRP A 125 -40.21 -8.14 8.13
N LEU A 126 -39.60 -7.27 8.92
CA LEU A 126 -38.16 -7.17 9.11
C LEU A 126 -37.77 -7.79 10.46
N PRO A 127 -36.86 -8.77 10.50
CA PRO A 127 -36.49 -9.45 11.73
C PRO A 127 -35.65 -8.58 12.66
N LEU A 128 -35.99 -8.60 13.95
CA LEU A 128 -35.21 -8.00 15.03
C LEU A 128 -34.22 -9.05 15.55
N VAL A 129 -32.99 -9.03 15.01
CA VAL A 129 -31.94 -10.01 15.34
C VAL A 129 -31.25 -9.63 16.65
N VAL A 130 -31.16 -10.58 17.58
CA VAL A 130 -30.50 -10.43 18.88
C VAL A 130 -29.01 -10.08 18.72
N ALA A 131 -28.54 -9.12 19.51
CA ALA A 131 -27.14 -8.73 19.64
C ALA A 131 -26.34 -9.67 20.55
N ASP A 132 -25.02 -9.72 20.34
CA ASP A 132 -24.07 -10.43 21.21
C ASP A 132 -24.07 -9.93 22.67
N LYS A 133 -24.39 -8.64 22.87
CA LYS A 133 -24.39 -8.00 24.17
C LYS A 133 -25.68 -7.20 24.40
N PRO A 134 -26.15 -7.14 25.66
CA PRO A 134 -27.34 -6.38 26.03
C PRO A 134 -27.08 -4.86 25.99
N PRO A 135 -28.12 -4.03 26.15
CA PRO A 135 -27.95 -2.62 26.48
C PRO A 135 -27.11 -2.44 27.75
N ALA A 136 -26.28 -1.40 27.83
CA ALA A 136 -25.39 -1.21 28.97
C ALA A 136 -26.14 -0.96 30.29
N ALA A 137 -27.30 -0.32 30.22
CA ALA A 137 -28.15 -0.02 31.37
C ALA A 137 -28.99 -1.22 31.86
N ASP A 138 -29.11 -2.28 31.06
CA ASP A 138 -30.02 -3.41 31.36
C ASP A 138 -29.43 -4.75 30.90
N PRO A 139 -28.57 -5.39 31.72
CA PRO A 139 -27.85 -6.60 31.34
C PRO A 139 -28.72 -7.83 31.08
N ASP A 140 -29.96 -7.84 31.59
CA ASP A 140 -30.88 -8.96 31.47
C ASP A 140 -31.82 -8.82 30.25
N ALA A 141 -31.75 -7.71 29.52
CA ALA A 141 -32.55 -7.48 28.32
C ALA A 141 -31.86 -7.98 27.05
N LEU A 142 -32.67 -8.41 26.09
CA LEU A 142 -32.25 -8.66 24.72
C LEU A 142 -32.39 -7.37 23.91
N THR A 143 -31.56 -7.20 22.88
CA THR A 143 -31.62 -6.03 22.00
C THR A 143 -31.20 -6.39 20.60
N THR A 144 -31.56 -5.57 19.60
CA THR A 144 -30.85 -5.60 18.32
C THR A 144 -29.53 -4.84 18.41
N ALA A 145 -28.51 -5.27 17.64
CA ALA A 145 -27.23 -4.54 17.57
C ALA A 145 -27.30 -3.38 16.57
N VAL A 146 -28.09 -3.55 15.52
CA VAL A 146 -28.30 -2.58 14.45
C VAL A 146 -29.78 -2.23 14.38
N PRO A 147 -30.14 -0.96 14.11
CA PRO A 147 -31.52 -0.61 13.83
C PRO A 147 -31.89 -1.04 12.41
N LEU A 148 -33.15 -1.41 12.22
CA LEU A 148 -33.77 -1.62 10.92
C LEU A 148 -33.78 -0.29 10.14
N ALA A 149 -33.48 -0.36 8.84
CA ALA A 149 -33.72 0.75 7.92
C ALA A 149 -35.21 0.76 7.54
N LEU A 150 -35.86 1.92 7.68
CA LEU A 150 -37.27 2.11 7.33
C LEU A 150 -37.39 3.12 6.18
N PRO A 151 -38.48 3.05 5.38
CA PRO A 151 -38.84 4.14 4.47
C PRO A 151 -38.86 5.49 5.20
N ASP A 152 -38.43 6.54 4.54
CA ASP A 152 -38.25 7.88 5.12
C ASP A 152 -39.54 8.56 5.58
N ASP A 153 -40.66 8.14 5.00
CA ASP A 153 -42.01 8.59 5.29
C ASP A 153 -42.76 7.70 6.31
N THR A 154 -42.07 6.78 7.00
CA THR A 154 -42.72 5.86 7.94
C THR A 154 -43.42 6.61 9.08
N ARG A 155 -44.74 6.42 9.19
CA ARG A 155 -45.58 6.99 10.25
C ARG A 155 -46.27 5.96 11.13
N TYR A 156 -46.26 4.70 10.71
CA TYR A 156 -46.91 3.61 11.43
C TYR A 156 -45.99 2.40 11.52
N LEU A 157 -45.94 1.80 12.70
CA LEU A 157 -45.19 0.58 13.00
C LEU A 157 -46.14 -0.53 13.46
N GLN A 158 -45.76 -1.77 13.21
CA GLN A 158 -46.43 -2.93 13.77
C GLN A 158 -45.41 -4.00 14.12
N LEU A 159 -45.61 -4.63 15.28
CA LEU A 159 -44.74 -5.67 15.81
C LEU A 159 -45.41 -7.03 15.66
N ARG A 160 -44.64 -8.04 15.27
CA ARG A 160 -45.02 -9.44 15.32
C ARG A 160 -44.07 -10.20 16.23
N ALA A 161 -44.63 -11.02 17.13
CA ALA A 161 -43.89 -11.99 17.92
C ALA A 161 -44.35 -13.40 17.53
N THR A 162 -43.41 -14.25 17.13
CA THR A 162 -43.68 -15.65 16.80
C THR A 162 -42.99 -16.54 17.83
N PHE A 163 -43.77 -17.38 18.51
CA PHE A 163 -43.27 -18.35 19.47
C PHE A 163 -43.22 -19.73 18.83
N THR A 164 -42.16 -20.48 19.09
CA THR A 164 -42.08 -21.90 18.73
C THR A 164 -41.56 -22.74 19.88
N SER A 165 -41.98 -23.99 19.94
CA SER A 165 -41.53 -24.95 20.96
C SER A 165 -41.38 -26.35 20.37
N GLN A 166 -40.22 -26.95 20.64
CA GLN A 166 -39.91 -28.36 20.36
C GLN A 166 -40.23 -29.26 21.56
N ILE A 167 -40.56 -28.67 22.72
CA ILE A 167 -40.82 -29.39 23.95
C ILE A 167 -42.32 -29.26 24.29
N PRO A 168 -43.05 -30.38 24.43
CA PRO A 168 -44.47 -30.33 24.78
C PRO A 168 -44.71 -29.50 26.04
N ARG A 169 -45.68 -28.58 25.99
CA ARG A 169 -46.09 -27.70 27.11
C ARG A 169 -45.02 -26.74 27.64
N ALA A 170 -43.92 -26.58 26.91
CA ALA A 170 -42.91 -25.57 27.20
C ALA A 170 -43.14 -24.33 26.31
N SER A 171 -42.87 -23.15 26.85
CA SER A 171 -42.94 -21.90 26.11
C SER A 171 -41.83 -20.96 26.54
N ALA A 172 -41.32 -20.18 25.60
CA ALA A 172 -40.66 -18.92 25.94
C ALA A 172 -41.69 -17.95 26.54
N ILE A 173 -41.22 -17.01 27.36
CA ILE A 173 -42.03 -15.94 27.94
C ILE A 173 -41.54 -14.62 27.35
N LEU A 174 -42.45 -13.75 26.93
CA LEU A 174 -42.13 -12.38 26.52
C LEU A 174 -42.88 -11.40 27.44
N ASP A 175 -42.12 -10.67 28.25
CA ASP A 175 -42.67 -9.78 29.27
C ASP A 175 -42.87 -8.37 28.73
N GLU A 176 -41.91 -7.90 27.94
CA GLU A 176 -41.85 -6.51 27.52
C GLU A 176 -41.11 -6.37 26.18
N VAL A 177 -41.62 -5.49 25.31
CA VAL A 177 -40.90 -5.00 24.13
C VAL A 177 -40.95 -3.47 24.09
N THR A 178 -39.79 -2.83 23.99
CA THR A 178 -39.66 -1.40 23.72
C THR A 178 -39.01 -1.17 22.36
N VAL A 179 -39.78 -0.69 21.40
CA VAL A 179 -39.31 -0.29 20.06
C VAL A 179 -38.92 1.19 20.10
N SER A 180 -37.65 1.49 19.86
CA SER A 180 -37.17 2.86 19.68
C SER A 180 -37.14 3.21 18.20
N TYR A 181 -37.77 4.32 17.82
CA TYR A 181 -37.80 4.81 16.44
C TYR A 181 -37.11 6.17 16.31
N ILE A 182 -36.40 6.35 15.20
CA ILE A 182 -35.39 7.40 15.03
C ILE A 182 -35.62 8.15 13.71
N ALA A 183 -35.45 9.47 13.74
CA ALA A 183 -35.34 10.31 12.55
C ALA A 183 -33.98 11.02 12.50
N THR A 184 -33.20 10.76 11.46
CA THR A 184 -31.85 11.35 11.21
C THR A 184 -31.68 11.93 9.80
N GLN A 185 -32.80 12.02 9.09
CA GLN A 185 -32.89 12.54 7.73
C GLN A 185 -32.38 13.98 7.63
N VAL A 186 -31.78 14.34 6.48
CA VAL A 186 -31.40 15.71 6.15
C VAL A 186 -32.00 16.08 4.82
N SER A 187 -32.60 17.27 4.75
CA SER A 187 -33.10 17.84 3.50
C SER A 187 -32.34 19.14 3.17
N PRO A 188 -31.68 19.25 2.01
CA PRO A 188 -31.48 18.18 1.02
C PRO A 188 -30.52 17.08 1.52
N PRO A 189 -30.56 15.87 0.94
CA PRO A 189 -29.65 14.78 1.32
C PRO A 189 -28.19 15.13 1.01
N ILE A 190 -27.29 14.64 1.84
CA ILE A 190 -25.84 14.76 1.65
C ILE A 190 -25.33 13.43 1.09
N PHE A 191 -24.67 13.47 -0.06
CA PHE A 191 -24.10 12.28 -0.70
C PHE A 191 -22.67 12.05 -0.22
N ALA A 192 -22.35 10.79 0.09
CA ALA A 192 -21.02 10.39 0.54
C ALA A 192 -19.91 10.73 -0.47
N ALA A 193 -20.21 10.61 -1.78
CA ALA A 193 -19.28 10.97 -2.85
C ALA A 193 -18.82 12.44 -2.83
N GLY A 194 -19.60 13.33 -2.21
CA GLY A 194 -19.26 14.75 -2.05
C GLY A 194 -18.44 15.06 -0.78
N LEU A 195 -18.21 14.08 0.10
CA LEU A 195 -17.48 14.29 1.34
C LEU A 195 -15.96 14.15 1.14
N PRO A 196 -15.15 14.87 1.95
CA PRO A 196 -13.69 14.74 1.89
C PRO A 196 -13.23 13.31 2.20
N GLN A 197 -12.37 12.75 1.36
CA GLN A 197 -11.68 11.50 1.64
C GLN A 197 -10.26 11.78 2.13
N ARG A 198 -9.86 11.12 3.22
CA ARG A 198 -8.57 11.35 3.90
C ARG A 198 -7.88 10.01 4.19
N PRO A 199 -6.54 9.95 4.13
CA PRO A 199 -5.83 8.73 4.50
C PRO A 199 -6.11 8.32 5.95
N ILE A 200 -6.25 7.03 6.20
CA ILE A 200 -6.32 6.48 7.58
C ILE A 200 -5.03 6.84 8.32
N LEU A 201 -5.09 7.43 9.51
CA LEU A 201 -3.89 7.94 10.20
C LEU A 201 -3.13 6.90 11.04
N PHE A 202 -3.71 5.71 11.23
CA PHE A 202 -3.15 4.67 12.11
C PHE A 202 -2.22 3.71 11.37
N GLY A 203 -1.42 2.97 12.13
CA GLY A 203 -0.64 1.83 11.64
C GLY A 203 0.67 2.19 10.94
N GLN A 204 1.58 1.20 10.90
CA GLN A 204 2.92 1.32 10.33
C GLN A 204 2.91 1.64 8.82
N PRO A 205 3.97 2.30 8.31
CA PRO A 205 4.18 2.41 6.86
C PRO A 205 4.39 1.03 6.24
N VAL A 206 3.66 0.74 5.15
CA VAL A 206 3.77 -0.50 4.38
C VAL A 206 3.71 -0.21 2.88
N LEU A 207 3.98 -1.22 2.05
CA LEU A 207 3.98 -1.06 0.59
C LEU A 207 2.57 -1.00 0.00
N THR A 208 1.61 -1.74 0.55
CA THR A 208 0.20 -1.68 0.09
C THR A 208 -0.34 -0.27 0.28
N GLU A 209 -1.03 0.24 -0.74
CA GLU A 209 -1.57 1.60 -0.72
C GLU A 209 -2.54 1.80 0.45
N ARG A 210 -2.37 2.91 1.17
CA ARG A 210 -3.17 3.25 2.33
C ARG A 210 -4.55 3.74 1.88
N PRO A 211 -5.66 3.11 2.32
CA PRO A 211 -7.00 3.53 1.93
C PRO A 211 -7.34 4.95 2.39
N LEU A 212 -8.17 5.62 1.58
CA LEU A 212 -8.83 6.86 1.95
C LEU A 212 -10.20 6.56 2.57
N GLN A 213 -10.57 7.29 3.61
CA GLN A 213 -11.85 7.18 4.31
C GLN A 213 -12.53 8.54 4.44
N ILE A 214 -13.85 8.52 4.58
CA ILE A 214 -14.66 9.65 5.05
C ILE A 214 -14.56 9.64 6.57
N ALA A 215 -13.97 10.69 7.15
CA ALA A 215 -13.73 10.75 8.59
C ALA A 215 -15.03 10.93 9.37
N ARG A 216 -15.07 10.47 10.62
CA ARG A 216 -16.26 10.51 11.47
C ARG A 216 -16.85 11.91 11.57
N ALA A 217 -15.98 12.91 11.75
CA ALA A 217 -16.33 14.32 11.86
C ALA A 217 -16.98 14.92 10.60
N ASP A 218 -16.82 14.28 9.43
CA ASP A 218 -17.43 14.75 8.18
C ASP A 218 -18.88 14.25 8.03
N TRP A 219 -19.30 13.25 8.81
CA TRP A 219 -20.65 12.69 8.71
C TRP A 219 -21.42 12.63 10.03
N ALA A 220 -20.79 12.78 11.21
CA ALA A 220 -21.46 12.92 12.50
C ALA A 220 -20.61 13.69 13.52
N GLU A 221 -21.24 14.17 14.59
CA GLU A 221 -20.53 14.84 15.70
C GLU A 221 -19.58 13.85 16.40
N PRO A 222 -18.28 14.12 16.46
CA PRO A 222 -17.32 13.23 17.11
C PRO A 222 -17.43 13.34 18.63
N ALA A 223 -17.62 12.20 19.32
CA ALA A 223 -17.47 12.11 20.77
C ALA A 223 -15.97 12.10 21.16
N ALA A 224 -15.67 12.28 22.45
CA ALA A 224 -14.29 12.10 22.93
C ALA A 224 -13.87 10.63 22.81
N ALA A 225 -12.83 10.35 22.04
CA ALA A 225 -12.29 8.99 21.90
C ALA A 225 -11.73 8.50 23.24
N ARG A 226 -12.07 7.28 23.65
CA ARG A 226 -11.46 6.63 24.83
C ARG A 226 -10.00 6.27 24.54
N LEU A 227 -9.14 6.35 25.56
CA LEU A 227 -7.68 6.28 25.43
C LEU A 227 -7.10 4.86 25.34
N GLU A 228 -7.88 3.81 25.63
CA GLU A 228 -7.37 2.43 25.58
C GLU A 228 -7.06 2.04 24.12
N ARG A 229 -5.81 1.65 23.87
CA ARG A 229 -5.34 1.21 22.55
C ARG A 229 -4.65 -0.13 22.64
N ARG A 230 -4.88 -0.97 21.63
CA ARG A 230 -4.26 -2.28 21.49
C ARG A 230 -4.04 -2.59 20.02
N ASP A 231 -2.92 -3.24 19.69
CA ASP A 231 -2.71 -3.71 18.33
C ASP A 231 -3.75 -4.77 17.95
N PRO A 232 -4.38 -4.66 16.76
CA PRO A 232 -5.34 -5.62 16.31
C PRO A 232 -4.70 -7.00 16.11
N ARG A 233 -5.47 -8.06 16.41
CA ARG A 233 -5.04 -9.46 16.25
C ARG A 233 -5.73 -10.19 15.10
N GLY A 234 -6.71 -9.56 14.47
CA GLY A 234 -7.54 -10.12 13.43
C GLY A 234 -8.53 -9.08 12.91
N VAL A 235 -9.39 -9.52 11.98
CA VAL A 235 -10.46 -8.73 11.41
C VAL A 235 -11.74 -9.55 11.44
N VAL A 236 -12.84 -8.92 11.80
CA VAL A 236 -14.19 -9.52 11.75
C VAL A 236 -15.03 -8.73 10.76
N ILE A 237 -15.58 -9.45 9.78
CA ILE A 237 -16.45 -8.93 8.74
C ILE A 237 -17.90 -9.14 9.18
N HIS A 238 -18.64 -8.04 9.16
CA HIS A 238 -20.07 -7.98 9.46
C HIS A 238 -20.88 -7.63 8.22
N GLN A 239 -22.13 -8.07 8.19
CA GLN A 239 -23.11 -7.65 7.20
C GLN A 239 -24.28 -6.98 7.90
N ILE A 240 -24.52 -5.71 7.58
CA ILE A 240 -25.72 -5.00 8.01
C ILE A 240 -26.78 -5.19 6.92
N PRO A 241 -27.91 -5.89 7.22
CA PRO A 241 -28.87 -6.37 6.22
C PRO A 241 -29.81 -5.26 5.74
N VAL A 242 -29.27 -4.28 5.02
CA VAL A 242 -30.03 -3.11 4.57
C VAL A 242 -29.84 -2.85 3.07
N ASP A 243 -30.90 -2.34 2.44
CA ASP A 243 -30.90 -1.85 1.06
C ASP A 243 -31.16 -0.34 1.07
N VAL A 244 -30.12 0.43 1.39
CA VAL A 244 -30.23 1.89 1.53
C VAL A 244 -29.69 2.56 0.28
N PRO A 245 -30.46 3.43 -0.40
CA PRO A 245 -29.95 4.21 -1.53
C PRO A 245 -28.89 5.20 -1.04
N SER A 246 -28.00 5.65 -1.93
CA SER A 246 -26.89 6.53 -1.56
C SER A 246 -27.31 7.90 -0.99
N SER A 247 -28.53 8.35 -1.29
CA SER A 247 -29.14 9.53 -0.68
C SER A 247 -29.48 9.36 0.81
N ALA A 248 -29.68 8.11 1.27
CA ALA A 248 -30.09 7.79 2.63
C ALA A 248 -28.97 7.15 3.48
N THR A 249 -27.83 6.76 2.88
CA THR A 249 -26.70 6.13 3.57
C THR A 249 -26.28 6.90 4.83
N LEU A 250 -26.04 8.20 4.72
CA LEU A 250 -25.60 9.01 5.87
C LEU A 250 -26.66 9.13 6.96
N ALA A 251 -27.93 9.21 6.59
CA ALA A 251 -29.03 9.22 7.55
C ALA A 251 -29.05 7.88 8.32
N TYR A 252 -28.94 6.76 7.62
CA TYR A 252 -28.89 5.45 8.25
C TYR A 252 -27.68 5.28 9.18
N LEU A 253 -26.47 5.67 8.75
CA LEU A 253 -25.26 5.60 9.59
C LEU A 253 -25.39 6.45 10.87
N ARG A 254 -26.04 7.62 10.78
CA ARG A 254 -26.36 8.45 11.96
C ARG A 254 -27.37 7.78 12.88
N ALA A 255 -28.40 7.14 12.33
CA ALA A 255 -29.37 6.40 13.12
C ALA A 255 -28.72 5.21 13.83
N LEU A 256 -27.82 4.48 13.15
CA LEU A 256 -27.01 3.41 13.73
C LEU A 256 -26.15 3.91 14.89
N LEU A 257 -25.47 5.06 14.72
CA LEU A 257 -24.74 5.70 15.81
C LEU A 257 -25.67 5.98 17.00
N VAL A 258 -26.75 6.73 16.77
CA VAL A 258 -27.66 7.18 17.84
C VAL A 258 -28.26 5.98 18.56
N TYR A 259 -28.60 4.93 17.82
CA TYR A 259 -29.09 3.68 18.39
C TYR A 259 -28.05 3.07 19.34
N GLN A 260 -26.83 2.83 18.89
CA GLN A 260 -25.82 2.20 19.74
C GLN A 260 -25.42 3.09 20.93
N THR A 261 -25.21 4.40 20.75
CA THR A 261 -24.68 5.25 21.84
C THR A 261 -25.72 5.89 22.73
N SER A 262 -26.89 6.26 22.19
CA SER A 262 -27.91 7.00 22.95
C SER A 262 -29.04 6.12 23.44
N ILE A 263 -29.35 5.02 22.74
CA ILE A 263 -30.44 4.09 23.11
C ILE A 263 -29.87 2.89 23.88
N LEU A 264 -28.77 2.29 23.40
CA LEU A 264 -28.14 1.14 24.08
C LEU A 264 -27.09 1.53 25.12
N ASP A 265 -26.73 2.80 25.20
CA ASP A 265 -25.65 3.34 26.06
C ASP A 265 -24.32 2.60 25.87
N TRP A 266 -24.06 2.15 24.64
CA TRP A 266 -22.77 1.63 24.24
C TRP A 266 -21.77 2.77 24.02
N ASP A 267 -20.49 2.46 24.14
CA ASP A 267 -19.47 3.49 24.23
C ASP A 267 -19.16 4.21 22.91
N ASP A 268 -19.33 3.52 21.79
CA ASP A 268 -19.30 4.04 20.42
C ASP A 268 -19.87 2.94 19.50
N LEU A 269 -19.80 3.17 18.19
CA LEU A 269 -20.04 2.14 17.20
C LEU A 269 -19.19 0.89 17.46
N ILE A 270 -19.77 -0.29 17.23
CA ILE A 270 -19.04 -1.56 17.27
C ILE A 270 -18.15 -1.75 16.04
N TYR A 271 -18.34 -0.97 14.98
CA TYR A 271 -17.59 -1.08 13.72
C TYR A 271 -16.52 0.00 13.62
N HIS A 272 -15.26 -0.38 13.38
CA HIS A 272 -14.20 0.59 13.06
C HIS A 272 -14.43 1.24 11.70
N TYR A 273 -14.88 0.42 10.75
CA TYR A 273 -15.10 0.84 9.38
C TYR A 273 -16.44 0.31 8.87
N ILE A 274 -17.12 1.13 8.06
CA ILE A 274 -18.35 0.76 7.39
C ILE A 274 -18.18 1.02 5.90
N ILE A 275 -18.61 0.10 5.04
CA ILE A 275 -18.55 0.20 3.59
C ILE A 275 -19.97 0.13 3.02
N ASP A 276 -20.35 1.12 2.22
CA ASP A 276 -21.65 1.13 1.53
C ASP A 276 -21.59 0.41 0.16
N SER A 277 -22.75 0.31 -0.50
CA SER A 277 -22.88 -0.34 -1.81
C SER A 277 -22.15 0.37 -2.95
N GLU A 278 -21.78 1.64 -2.79
CA GLU A 278 -20.96 2.41 -3.75
C GLU A 278 -19.45 2.26 -3.48
N GLY A 279 -19.07 1.57 -2.40
CA GLY A 279 -17.67 1.39 -2.00
C GLY A 279 -17.08 2.61 -1.29
N ASN A 280 -17.91 3.51 -0.75
CA ASN A 280 -17.45 4.56 0.17
C ASN A 280 -17.05 3.91 1.50
N LEU A 281 -15.93 4.36 2.07
CA LEU A 281 -15.38 3.86 3.33
C LEU A 281 -15.56 4.92 4.41
N PHE A 282 -16.33 4.61 5.45
CA PHE A 282 -16.59 5.50 6.58
C PHE A 282 -15.80 5.06 7.81
N GLU A 283 -15.18 6.03 8.49
CA GLU A 283 -14.70 5.84 9.85
C GLU A 283 -15.91 5.73 10.79
N GLY A 284 -16.05 4.60 11.48
CA GLY A 284 -17.08 4.36 12.49
C GLY A 284 -16.59 4.72 13.89
N ARG A 285 -16.04 3.71 14.57
CA ARG A 285 -15.50 3.81 15.93
C ARG A 285 -14.25 4.69 15.98
N LEU A 286 -14.24 5.64 16.91
CA LEU A 286 -13.09 6.52 17.14
C LEU A 286 -11.92 5.77 17.79
N GLY A 287 -10.70 6.21 17.47
CA GLY A 287 -9.46 5.52 17.85
C GLY A 287 -8.95 4.53 16.78
N GLY A 288 -9.67 4.40 15.67
CA GLY A 288 -9.28 3.59 14.52
C GLY A 288 -9.15 2.11 14.89
N PRO A 289 -8.37 1.32 14.12
CA PRO A 289 -8.32 -0.13 14.27
C PRO A 289 -7.70 -0.58 15.60
N THR A 290 -7.07 0.34 16.36
CA THR A 290 -6.47 0.05 17.66
C THR A 290 -7.44 0.20 18.84
N SER A 291 -8.67 0.67 18.59
CA SER A 291 -9.72 0.80 19.61
C SER A 291 -10.31 -0.58 19.93
N PRO A 292 -10.39 -1.02 21.19
CA PRO A 292 -11.00 -2.32 21.50
C PRO A 292 -12.52 -2.28 21.35
N VAL A 293 -13.13 -3.38 20.90
CA VAL A 293 -14.59 -3.54 20.78
C VAL A 293 -15.09 -4.65 21.70
N ARG A 294 -15.65 -4.29 22.85
CA ARG A 294 -16.10 -5.26 23.87
C ARG A 294 -17.49 -5.84 23.61
N LEU A 295 -18.16 -5.29 22.61
CA LEU A 295 -19.57 -5.53 22.29
C LEU A 295 -19.77 -6.66 21.26
N VAL A 296 -18.68 -7.17 20.69
CA VAL A 296 -18.66 -8.34 19.81
C VAL A 296 -17.92 -9.45 20.53
N GLU A 297 -18.59 -10.56 20.77
CA GLU A 297 -18.06 -11.64 21.59
C GLU A 297 -16.82 -12.28 20.93
N GLY A 298 -15.83 -12.63 21.75
CA GLY A 298 -14.62 -13.33 21.29
C GLY A 298 -13.67 -12.55 20.36
N SER A 299 -13.90 -11.27 20.11
CA SER A 299 -13.14 -10.46 19.12
C SER A 299 -12.72 -9.07 19.60
N VAL A 300 -12.51 -8.90 20.92
CA VAL A 300 -12.19 -7.60 21.55
C VAL A 300 -11.04 -6.83 20.90
N ALA A 301 -10.02 -7.53 20.42
CA ALA A 301 -8.84 -6.94 19.79
C ALA A 301 -8.87 -7.07 18.25
N ASP A 302 -10.02 -7.27 17.63
CA ASP A 302 -10.14 -7.40 16.19
C ASP A 302 -10.73 -6.15 15.56
N VAL A 303 -10.29 -5.87 14.33
CA VAL A 303 -10.89 -4.80 13.54
C VAL A 303 -12.26 -5.27 13.05
N GLN A 304 -13.32 -4.67 13.57
CA GLN A 304 -14.69 -4.86 13.10
C GLN A 304 -14.95 -4.01 11.84
N ILE A 305 -15.37 -4.64 10.73
CA ILE A 305 -15.71 -3.99 9.46
C ILE A 305 -17.12 -4.41 9.04
N ALA A 306 -18.03 -3.45 8.84
CA ALA A 306 -19.39 -3.73 8.38
C ALA A 306 -19.59 -3.37 6.90
N LEU A 307 -20.34 -4.19 6.18
CA LEU A 307 -20.83 -3.90 4.84
C LEU A 307 -22.35 -3.69 4.86
N LEU A 308 -22.82 -2.60 4.28
CA LEU A 308 -24.26 -2.38 4.04
C LEU A 308 -24.65 -3.21 2.83
N THR A 309 -25.32 -4.34 3.05
CA THR A 309 -25.64 -5.29 1.97
C THR A 309 -26.90 -6.08 2.32
N PRO A 310 -27.89 -6.16 1.40
CA PRO A 310 -29.11 -6.94 1.63
C PRO A 310 -28.83 -8.41 1.95
N VAL A 311 -29.70 -9.04 2.76
CA VAL A 311 -29.54 -10.43 3.25
C VAL A 311 -29.24 -11.43 2.12
N ASP A 312 -30.00 -11.34 1.05
CA ASP A 312 -30.00 -12.33 -0.03
C ASP A 312 -29.03 -11.98 -1.17
N GLN A 313 -28.17 -10.99 -0.99
CA GLN A 313 -27.24 -10.50 -2.01
C GLN A 313 -25.79 -10.53 -1.51
N PRO A 314 -24.82 -10.85 -2.38
CA PRO A 314 -23.42 -10.58 -2.07
C PRO A 314 -23.14 -9.06 -2.10
N PRO A 315 -22.08 -8.58 -1.45
CA PRO A 315 -21.67 -7.18 -1.57
C PRO A 315 -21.42 -6.78 -3.02
N THR A 316 -21.67 -5.52 -3.38
CA THR A 316 -21.41 -5.01 -4.74
C THR A 316 -19.92 -5.11 -5.10
N LEU A 317 -19.58 -5.08 -6.41
CA LEU A 317 -18.18 -5.10 -6.83
C LEU A 317 -17.37 -3.91 -6.28
N ALA A 318 -18.00 -2.73 -6.15
CA ALA A 318 -17.36 -1.56 -5.56
C ALA A 318 -17.05 -1.76 -4.07
N ALA A 319 -18.01 -2.32 -3.31
CA ALA A 319 -17.80 -2.66 -1.90
C ALA A 319 -16.74 -3.77 -1.73
N GLN A 320 -16.75 -4.81 -2.58
CA GLN A 320 -15.74 -5.87 -2.56
C GLN A 320 -14.34 -5.35 -2.85
N ALA A 321 -14.19 -4.48 -3.86
CA ALA A 321 -12.90 -3.86 -4.19
C ALA A 321 -12.39 -2.99 -3.02
N ARG A 322 -13.28 -2.18 -2.42
CA ARG A 322 -12.94 -1.36 -1.25
C ARG A 322 -12.54 -2.22 -0.05
N LEU A 323 -13.29 -3.28 0.23
CA LEU A 323 -13.00 -4.20 1.33
C LEU A 323 -11.65 -4.88 1.13
N THR A 324 -11.37 -5.37 -0.08
CA THR A 324 -10.09 -6.03 -0.41
C THR A 324 -8.92 -5.08 -0.22
N ALA A 325 -9.01 -3.84 -0.70
CA ALA A 325 -7.97 -2.82 -0.53
C ALA A 325 -7.75 -2.47 0.95
N LEU A 326 -8.83 -2.30 1.71
CA LEU A 326 -8.77 -2.04 3.15
C LEU A 326 -8.13 -3.19 3.92
N LEU A 327 -8.53 -4.42 3.63
CA LEU A 327 -8.00 -5.62 4.28
C LEU A 327 -6.53 -5.83 3.93
N ALA A 328 -6.12 -5.68 2.66
CA ALA A 328 -4.72 -5.86 2.25
C ALA A 328 -3.80 -4.87 2.98
N TRP A 329 -4.23 -3.60 3.10
CA TRP A 329 -3.48 -2.60 3.86
C TRP A 329 -3.48 -2.90 5.37
N LEU A 330 -4.65 -3.16 5.99
CA LEU A 330 -4.76 -3.41 7.43
C LEU A 330 -3.93 -4.63 7.86
N THR A 331 -4.08 -5.73 7.12
CA THR A 331 -3.41 -6.99 7.44
C THR A 331 -1.90 -6.88 7.32
N GLN A 332 -1.39 -6.20 6.29
CA GLN A 332 0.04 -5.92 6.17
C GLN A 332 0.53 -4.99 7.28
N THR A 333 -0.22 -3.93 7.57
CA THR A 333 0.13 -2.89 8.55
C THR A 333 0.27 -3.42 9.97
N TYR A 334 -0.53 -4.42 10.33
CA TYR A 334 -0.54 -5.03 11.67
C TYR A 334 0.02 -6.45 11.70
N ASN A 335 0.70 -6.89 10.63
CA ASN A 335 1.29 -8.22 10.52
C ASN A 335 0.30 -9.37 10.79
N ILE A 336 -0.93 -9.23 10.27
CA ILE A 336 -1.98 -10.25 10.32
C ILE A 336 -1.93 -11.03 8.99
N PRO A 337 -1.63 -12.34 8.96
CA PRO A 337 -1.60 -13.09 7.71
C PRO A 337 -3.02 -13.26 7.13
N PRO A 338 -3.34 -12.81 5.89
CA PRO A 338 -4.71 -12.84 5.36
C PRO A 338 -5.35 -14.23 5.27
N THR A 339 -4.55 -15.25 4.99
CA THR A 339 -4.96 -16.67 4.90
C THR A 339 -4.60 -17.46 6.17
N GLY A 340 -4.12 -16.78 7.21
CA GLY A 340 -3.74 -17.43 8.46
C GLY A 340 -4.93 -17.80 9.34
N GLN A 341 -4.61 -18.50 10.43
CA GLN A 341 -5.56 -18.89 11.45
C GLN A 341 -5.08 -18.44 12.83
N ARG A 342 -6.00 -18.39 13.79
CA ARG A 342 -5.73 -18.06 15.18
C ARG A 342 -6.72 -18.74 16.13
N PRO A 343 -6.38 -18.89 17.42
CA PRO A 343 -7.30 -19.47 18.40
C PRO A 343 -8.61 -18.69 18.53
N LEU A 344 -9.70 -19.42 18.73
CA LEU A 344 -10.97 -18.85 19.21
C LEU A 344 -10.79 -18.29 20.64
N ALA A 345 -11.64 -17.33 21.00
CA ALA A 345 -11.69 -16.88 22.39
C ALA A 345 -12.20 -18.04 23.26
N GLY A 346 -11.47 -18.37 24.33
CA GLY A 346 -11.75 -19.54 25.17
C GLY A 346 -10.81 -20.73 24.94
N GLY A 347 -10.01 -20.72 23.87
CA GLY A 347 -8.86 -21.63 23.68
C GLY A 347 -9.13 -22.91 22.87
N ASP A 348 -10.40 -23.32 22.71
CA ASP A 348 -10.75 -24.50 21.92
C ASP A 348 -11.00 -24.12 20.45
N GLY A 349 -10.17 -24.67 19.55
CA GLY A 349 -10.32 -24.52 18.09
C GLY A 349 -9.61 -23.30 17.49
N LEU A 350 -9.61 -23.27 16.16
CA LEU A 350 -9.00 -22.22 15.34
C LEU A 350 -10.06 -21.56 14.46
N ARG A 351 -9.90 -20.26 14.21
CA ARG A 351 -10.64 -19.51 13.20
C ARG A 351 -9.69 -18.76 12.26
N PRO A 352 -10.14 -18.38 11.07
CA PRO A 352 -9.38 -17.50 10.20
C PRO A 352 -9.06 -16.16 10.86
N THR A 353 -7.94 -15.54 10.49
CA THR A 353 -7.56 -14.20 10.95
C THR A 353 -8.45 -13.09 10.38
N ILE A 354 -8.96 -13.28 9.16
CA ILE A 354 -10.07 -12.53 8.58
C ILE A 354 -11.30 -13.43 8.69
N ALA A 355 -12.14 -13.20 9.69
CA ALA A 355 -13.31 -14.01 9.98
C ALA A 355 -14.61 -13.27 9.62
N GLY A 356 -15.65 -13.95 9.19
CA GLY A 356 -17.02 -13.45 9.32
C GLY A 356 -17.46 -13.55 10.77
N HIS A 357 -18.41 -12.72 11.19
CA HIS A 357 -18.93 -12.73 12.55
C HIS A 357 -19.38 -14.13 13.04
N TYR A 358 -20.08 -14.90 12.20
CA TYR A 358 -20.43 -16.31 12.47
C TYR A 358 -19.22 -17.24 12.77
N GLU A 359 -18.04 -16.99 12.18
CA GLU A 359 -16.83 -17.79 12.44
C GLU A 359 -16.15 -17.43 13.77
N VAL A 360 -16.63 -16.36 14.43
CA VAL A 360 -16.21 -15.94 15.77
C VAL A 360 -17.23 -16.37 16.81
N ASN A 361 -18.50 -16.14 16.52
CA ASN A 361 -19.63 -16.48 17.37
C ASN A 361 -20.63 -17.35 16.57
N PRO A 362 -20.74 -18.66 16.84
CA PRO A 362 -21.62 -19.55 16.08
C PRO A 362 -23.11 -19.20 16.14
N THR A 363 -23.56 -18.38 17.11
CA THR A 363 -24.96 -17.91 17.19
C THR A 363 -25.22 -16.68 16.31
N ALA A 364 -24.18 -16.03 15.79
CA ALA A 364 -24.33 -14.86 14.94
C ALA A 364 -24.92 -15.23 13.56
N LEU A 365 -25.90 -14.44 13.12
CA LEU A 365 -26.54 -14.63 11.81
C LEU A 365 -25.76 -14.00 10.66
N ASP A 366 -24.92 -12.99 10.92
CA ASP A 366 -24.16 -12.30 9.89
C ASP A 366 -22.70 -12.80 9.79
N PRO A 367 -22.02 -12.58 8.65
CA PRO A 367 -22.60 -12.31 7.33
C PRO A 367 -23.61 -13.37 6.92
N TYR A 368 -24.52 -13.11 5.98
CA TYR A 368 -25.52 -14.08 5.52
C TYR A 368 -24.94 -15.04 4.45
N PRO A 369 -25.59 -16.19 4.16
CA PRO A 369 -25.01 -17.25 3.32
C PRO A 369 -24.37 -16.78 2.00
N ALA A 370 -25.04 -15.89 1.25
CA ALA A 370 -24.53 -15.35 -0.01
C ALA A 370 -23.16 -14.65 0.11
N PHE A 371 -22.88 -14.05 1.27
CA PHE A 371 -21.58 -13.45 1.57
C PHE A 371 -20.64 -14.42 2.31
N ARG A 372 -21.14 -15.30 3.20
CA ARG A 372 -20.33 -16.34 3.87
C ARG A 372 -19.54 -17.17 2.87
N ASP A 373 -20.19 -17.59 1.79
CA ASP A 373 -19.59 -18.43 0.74
C ASP A 373 -18.43 -17.74 0.02
N ARG A 374 -18.30 -16.41 0.12
CA ARG A 374 -17.23 -15.61 -0.49
C ARG A 374 -16.02 -15.42 0.42
N LEU A 375 -16.15 -15.64 1.73
CA LEU A 375 -15.06 -15.38 2.70
C LEU A 375 -13.76 -16.12 2.39
N PRO A 376 -13.74 -17.40 1.97
CA PRO A 376 -12.51 -18.08 1.57
C PRO A 376 -11.80 -17.40 0.39
N THR A 377 -12.56 -17.03 -0.65
CA THR A 377 -12.04 -16.33 -1.83
C THR A 377 -11.58 -14.90 -1.49
N LEU A 378 -12.28 -14.21 -0.58
CA LEU A 378 -11.86 -12.90 -0.10
C LEU A 378 -10.45 -12.97 0.52
N ARG A 379 -10.17 -13.97 1.36
CA ARG A 379 -8.85 -14.12 2.01
C ARG A 379 -7.71 -14.27 1.00
N THR A 380 -7.92 -15.06 -0.06
CA THR A 380 -6.92 -15.26 -1.12
C THR A 380 -6.77 -14.01 -1.99
N GLN A 381 -7.87 -13.30 -2.26
CA GLN A 381 -7.85 -12.00 -2.94
C GLN A 381 -7.08 -10.95 -2.13
N VAL A 382 -7.27 -10.90 -0.81
CA VAL A 382 -6.53 -9.99 0.08
C VAL A 382 -5.04 -10.32 0.09
N ASP A 383 -4.68 -11.60 0.17
CA ASP A 383 -3.27 -12.02 0.09
C ASP A 383 -2.62 -11.63 -1.24
N THR A 384 -3.38 -11.73 -2.34
CA THR A 384 -2.94 -11.36 -3.70
C THR A 384 -2.86 -9.84 -3.90
N ALA A 385 -3.76 -9.08 -3.29
CA ALA A 385 -3.76 -7.62 -3.36
C ALA A 385 -2.70 -6.97 -2.46
N THR A 386 -2.13 -7.71 -1.51
CA THR A 386 -1.08 -7.22 -0.62
C THR A 386 0.23 -7.08 -1.39
N VAL A 387 0.76 -5.86 -1.49
CA VAL A 387 2.04 -5.59 -2.16
C VAL A 387 3.20 -5.89 -1.20
N ARG A 388 4.04 -6.88 -1.51
CA ARG A 388 5.19 -7.30 -0.67
C ARG A 388 6.55 -6.94 -1.26
N ALA A 389 6.60 -6.62 -2.55
CA ALA A 389 7.76 -6.00 -3.19
C ALA A 389 7.30 -4.89 -4.10
N ARG A 390 8.06 -3.79 -4.14
CA ARG A 390 7.89 -2.72 -5.11
C ARG A 390 9.26 -2.21 -5.58
N TRP A 391 9.45 -2.13 -6.89
CA TRP A 391 10.67 -1.63 -7.52
C TRP A 391 10.33 -0.56 -8.54
N TYR A 392 11.20 0.44 -8.66
CA TYR A 392 11.07 1.57 -9.57
C TYR A 392 12.29 1.64 -10.49
N PHE A 393 12.04 1.90 -11.76
CA PHE A 393 13.06 2.18 -12.77
C PHE A 393 12.71 3.54 -13.39
N ALA A 394 13.57 4.54 -13.21
CA ALA A 394 13.33 5.89 -13.71
C ALA A 394 13.77 6.03 -15.18
N GLU A 395 14.88 5.41 -15.52
CA GLU A 395 15.36 5.23 -16.88
C GLU A 395 14.64 4.06 -17.57
N GLY A 396 14.69 4.06 -18.89
CA GLY A 396 14.14 3.02 -19.75
C GLY A 396 14.00 3.56 -21.16
N ASN A 397 14.42 2.76 -22.14
CA ASN A 397 14.44 3.11 -23.55
C ASN A 397 14.48 1.81 -24.38
N THR A 398 13.62 1.70 -25.38
CA THR A 398 13.58 0.59 -26.35
C THR A 398 13.82 1.06 -27.79
N ALA A 399 14.07 2.36 -27.99
CA ALA A 399 14.53 2.98 -29.23
C ALA A 399 16.06 2.96 -29.32
N GLY A 400 16.59 1.96 -30.02
CA GLY A 400 18.05 1.79 -30.19
C GLY A 400 18.74 1.09 -29.03
N TYR A 401 17.98 0.60 -28.05
CA TYR A 401 18.44 -0.20 -26.92
C TYR A 401 17.67 -1.52 -26.88
N SER A 402 18.30 -2.61 -26.45
CA SER A 402 17.58 -3.76 -25.91
C SER A 402 17.43 -3.60 -24.40
N GLN A 403 16.22 -3.85 -23.89
CA GLN A 403 15.86 -3.70 -22.49
C GLN A 403 15.15 -4.96 -21.99
N ARG A 404 15.62 -5.47 -20.85
CA ARG A 404 15.02 -6.61 -20.16
C ARG A 404 14.85 -6.31 -18.69
N LEU A 405 13.72 -6.71 -18.12
CA LEU A 405 13.53 -6.78 -16.67
C LEU A 405 13.66 -8.24 -16.23
N SER A 406 14.44 -8.48 -15.18
CA SER A 406 14.69 -9.81 -14.64
C SER A 406 14.24 -9.87 -13.20
N PHE A 407 13.45 -10.91 -12.87
CA PHE A 407 12.83 -11.08 -11.57
C PHE A 407 13.27 -12.39 -10.93
N TYR A 408 13.54 -12.37 -9.63
CA TYR A 408 13.79 -13.57 -8.85
C TYR A 408 12.86 -13.62 -7.65
N ASN A 409 12.25 -14.78 -7.43
CA ASN A 409 11.40 -15.02 -6.28
C ASN A 409 12.14 -15.91 -5.26
N PRO A 410 12.66 -15.36 -4.16
CA PRO A 410 13.30 -16.13 -3.11
C PRO A 410 12.32 -16.97 -2.27
N ALA A 411 11.00 -16.71 -2.35
CA ALA A 411 9.99 -17.49 -1.64
C ALA A 411 9.75 -18.84 -2.33
N GLY A 412 9.29 -19.83 -1.57
CA GLY A 412 8.98 -21.15 -2.12
C GLY A 412 7.68 -21.20 -2.93
N ARG A 413 6.76 -20.25 -2.74
CA ARG A 413 5.49 -20.15 -3.47
C ARG A 413 5.62 -19.27 -4.71
N PRO A 414 4.95 -19.59 -5.83
CA PRO A 414 4.91 -18.71 -6.99
C PRO A 414 4.21 -17.39 -6.68
N THR A 415 4.47 -16.36 -7.49
CA THR A 415 3.89 -15.02 -7.34
C THR A 415 3.63 -14.40 -8.70
N THR A 416 2.73 -13.42 -8.73
CA THR A 416 2.51 -12.58 -9.91
C THR A 416 3.24 -11.25 -9.70
N ALA A 417 4.17 -10.95 -10.60
CA ALA A 417 4.73 -9.61 -10.74
C ALA A 417 3.83 -8.80 -11.68
N ARG A 418 3.32 -7.65 -11.23
CA ARG A 418 2.63 -6.65 -12.02
C ARG A 418 3.63 -5.55 -12.41
N ILE A 419 3.93 -5.45 -13.69
CA ILE A 419 4.82 -4.46 -14.29
C ILE A 419 3.97 -3.39 -14.95
N THR A 420 4.11 -2.14 -14.54
CA THR A 420 3.49 -0.98 -15.18
C THR A 420 4.58 -0.14 -15.83
N LEU A 421 4.56 -0.08 -17.17
CA LEU A 421 5.45 0.74 -17.99
C LEU A 421 4.72 2.05 -18.33
N PHE A 422 5.42 3.18 -18.30
CA PHE A 422 4.82 4.50 -18.59
C PHE A 422 5.47 5.09 -19.85
N PRO A 423 4.91 4.85 -21.05
CA PRO A 423 5.37 5.50 -22.27
C PRO A 423 5.20 7.02 -22.22
N GLU A 424 5.98 7.76 -23.01
CA GLU A 424 5.86 9.23 -23.13
C GLU A 424 4.47 9.67 -23.61
N VAL A 425 3.84 8.87 -24.48
CA VAL A 425 2.52 9.13 -25.04
C VAL A 425 1.64 7.90 -24.86
N GLY A 426 0.41 8.11 -24.41
CA GLY A 426 -0.59 7.05 -24.24
C GLY A 426 -0.81 6.64 -22.79
N GLN A 427 -1.60 5.59 -22.59
CA GLN A 427 -1.87 5.05 -21.27
C GLN A 427 -0.72 4.13 -20.82
N PRO A 428 -0.49 3.99 -19.51
CA PRO A 428 0.47 3.02 -18.99
C PRO A 428 0.17 1.60 -19.49
N VAL A 429 1.22 0.87 -19.87
CA VAL A 429 1.13 -0.52 -20.31
C VAL A 429 1.34 -1.42 -19.09
N VAL A 430 0.33 -2.22 -18.74
CA VAL A 430 0.38 -3.15 -17.61
C VAL A 430 0.60 -4.57 -18.10
N ARG A 431 1.60 -5.25 -17.55
CA ARG A 431 1.88 -6.67 -17.80
C ARG A 431 1.95 -7.43 -16.48
N GLU A 432 1.23 -8.52 -16.38
CA GLU A 432 1.39 -9.50 -15.32
C GLU A 432 2.29 -10.66 -15.78
N LEU A 433 3.22 -11.06 -14.93
CA LEU A 433 4.18 -12.13 -15.19
C LEU A 433 4.24 -13.07 -13.99
N GLN A 434 4.11 -14.37 -14.23
CA GLN A 434 4.31 -15.39 -13.20
C GLN A 434 5.80 -15.56 -12.92
N VAL A 435 6.18 -15.50 -11.64
CA VAL A 435 7.54 -15.76 -11.17
C VAL A 435 7.51 -17.02 -10.29
N PRO A 436 8.11 -18.14 -10.75
CA PRO A 436 8.13 -19.39 -9.97
C PRO A 436 8.80 -19.21 -8.62
N GLY A 437 8.32 -19.91 -7.59
CA GLY A 437 8.98 -19.93 -6.29
C GLY A 437 10.40 -20.50 -6.39
N GLY A 438 11.37 -19.83 -5.78
CA GLY A 438 12.80 -20.16 -5.86
C GLY A 438 13.43 -19.98 -7.25
N GLY A 439 12.69 -19.40 -8.20
CA GLY A 439 13.04 -19.30 -9.62
C GLY A 439 13.08 -17.87 -10.16
N ARG A 440 13.46 -17.77 -11.45
CA ARG A 440 13.61 -16.51 -12.20
C ARG A 440 12.56 -16.42 -13.31
N ALA A 441 12.14 -15.21 -13.62
CA ALA A 441 11.39 -14.89 -14.83
C ALA A 441 11.96 -13.61 -15.46
N ASP A 442 11.95 -13.55 -16.79
CA ASP A 442 12.42 -12.39 -17.55
C ASP A 442 11.27 -11.78 -18.37
N LEU A 443 11.31 -10.47 -18.55
CA LEU A 443 10.43 -9.73 -19.44
C LEU A 443 11.25 -8.96 -20.47
N ASN A 444 11.09 -9.31 -21.76
CA ASN A 444 11.62 -8.53 -22.86
C ASN A 444 10.75 -7.29 -23.08
N VAL A 445 11.28 -6.10 -22.78
CA VAL A 445 10.50 -4.86 -22.82
C VAL A 445 10.32 -4.36 -24.26
N ASN A 446 11.27 -4.66 -25.16
CA ASN A 446 11.19 -4.27 -26.57
C ASN A 446 10.00 -4.90 -27.29
N GLU A 447 9.62 -6.13 -26.92
CA GLU A 447 8.46 -6.83 -27.50
C GLU A 447 7.12 -6.20 -27.07
N LEU A 448 7.08 -5.59 -25.88
CA LEU A 448 5.87 -4.95 -25.36
C LEU A 448 5.69 -3.53 -25.87
N VAL A 449 6.75 -2.74 -25.85
CA VAL A 449 6.71 -1.31 -26.21
C VAL A 449 7.91 -1.00 -27.10
N PRO A 450 7.84 -1.27 -28.41
CA PRO A 450 8.95 -1.06 -29.32
C PRO A 450 9.18 0.44 -29.59
N GLY A 451 10.45 0.86 -29.66
CA GLY A 451 10.82 2.21 -30.12
C GLY A 451 10.47 3.36 -29.16
N ALA A 452 10.25 3.09 -27.87
CA ALA A 452 9.99 4.13 -26.88
C ALA A 452 11.29 4.78 -26.40
N ASN A 453 11.38 6.11 -26.49
CA ASN A 453 12.53 6.88 -25.97
C ASN A 453 12.47 7.09 -24.45
N ALA A 454 11.29 6.92 -23.86
CA ALA A 454 11.07 7.00 -22.42
C ALA A 454 10.13 5.91 -21.92
N LEU A 455 10.61 5.12 -20.96
CA LEU A 455 9.87 3.98 -20.44
C LEU A 455 10.21 3.66 -18.97
N PRO A 456 9.98 4.59 -18.02
CA PRO A 456 10.06 4.26 -16.60
C PRO A 456 9.06 3.16 -16.25
N ALA A 457 9.36 2.42 -15.20
CA ALA A 457 8.58 1.25 -14.79
C ALA A 457 8.35 1.20 -13.28
N ILE A 458 7.19 0.70 -12.89
CA ILE A 458 6.88 0.24 -11.54
C ILE A 458 6.64 -1.26 -11.60
N VAL A 459 7.31 -2.02 -10.72
CA VAL A 459 7.10 -3.46 -10.56
C VAL A 459 6.56 -3.69 -9.17
N GLU A 460 5.43 -4.38 -9.05
CA GLU A 460 4.82 -4.77 -7.79
C GLU A 460 4.59 -6.27 -7.76
N ALA A 461 4.73 -6.91 -6.61
CA ALA A 461 4.39 -8.33 -6.47
C ALA A 461 3.78 -8.62 -5.11
N ASN A 462 2.98 -9.68 -5.06
CA ASN A 462 2.39 -10.16 -3.82
C ASN A 462 3.33 -11.06 -3.01
N GLU A 463 4.54 -11.34 -3.50
CA GLU A 463 5.68 -11.88 -2.75
C GLU A 463 6.88 -10.93 -2.78
N ALA A 464 7.86 -11.20 -1.91
CA ALA A 464 9.11 -10.48 -1.87
C ALA A 464 10.00 -10.84 -3.07
N ILE A 465 9.70 -10.35 -4.27
CA ILE A 465 10.56 -10.52 -5.45
C ILE A 465 11.70 -9.50 -5.47
N LEU A 466 12.79 -9.87 -6.12
CA LEU A 466 13.88 -8.99 -6.48
C LEU A 466 13.75 -8.60 -7.96
N ALA A 467 14.23 -7.42 -8.35
CA ALA A 467 14.18 -6.96 -9.74
C ALA A 467 15.47 -6.24 -10.19
N GLU A 468 16.00 -6.63 -11.34
CA GLU A 468 17.07 -5.93 -12.07
C GLU A 468 16.61 -5.53 -13.47
N ARG A 469 17.21 -4.47 -14.01
CA ARG A 469 17.05 -4.06 -15.41
C ARG A 469 18.39 -4.25 -16.10
N SER A 470 18.35 -4.84 -17.29
CA SER A 470 19.44 -4.79 -18.27
C SER A 470 19.04 -3.86 -19.40
N MET A 471 19.96 -3.00 -19.81
CA MET A 471 19.88 -2.15 -20.99
C MET A 471 21.16 -2.30 -21.80
N ALA A 472 21.06 -2.53 -23.10
CA ALA A 472 22.21 -2.71 -23.96
C ALA A 472 22.10 -1.92 -25.25
N LEU A 473 23.21 -1.30 -25.61
CA LEU A 473 23.51 -0.82 -26.95
C LEU A 473 24.21 -1.95 -27.73
N THR A 474 24.49 -1.70 -29.00
CA THR A 474 25.42 -2.54 -29.75
C THR A 474 26.83 -2.51 -29.12
N SER A 475 27.26 -1.34 -28.63
CA SER A 475 28.63 -1.05 -28.17
C SER A 475 28.88 -1.19 -26.67
N ASP A 476 27.86 -1.06 -25.82
CA ASP A 476 28.00 -1.09 -24.36
C ASP A 476 26.75 -1.67 -23.70
N ILE A 477 26.86 -2.08 -22.43
CA ILE A 477 25.76 -2.60 -21.63
C ILE A 477 25.72 -1.98 -20.24
N ASP A 478 24.53 -1.95 -19.67
CA ASP A 478 24.29 -1.61 -18.28
C ASP A 478 23.30 -2.61 -17.68
N SER A 479 23.50 -2.99 -16.43
CA SER A 479 22.60 -3.91 -15.73
C SER A 479 22.73 -3.74 -14.23
N GLY A 480 21.62 -3.56 -13.54
CA GLY A 480 21.60 -3.39 -12.09
C GLY A 480 20.21 -3.39 -11.47
N PRO A 481 20.14 -3.33 -10.12
CA PRO A 481 18.88 -3.36 -9.39
C PRO A 481 18.08 -2.08 -9.56
N GLY A 482 16.76 -2.21 -9.51
CA GLY A 482 15.86 -1.07 -9.42
C GLY A 482 16.01 -0.30 -8.11
N VAL A 483 15.30 0.82 -8.02
CA VAL A 483 15.09 1.56 -6.77
C VAL A 483 14.00 0.85 -5.97
N ASP A 484 14.30 0.42 -4.74
CA ASP A 484 13.38 -0.32 -3.85
C ASP A 484 12.56 0.59 -2.93
N ARG A 485 12.92 1.88 -2.84
CA ARG A 485 12.19 2.90 -2.10
C ARG A 485 12.30 4.27 -2.74
N LEU A 486 11.19 5.00 -2.78
CA LEU A 486 11.19 6.40 -3.18
C LEU A 486 11.82 7.27 -2.08
N SER A 487 12.49 8.34 -2.48
CA SER A 487 13.06 9.32 -1.55
C SER A 487 12.78 10.73 -2.05
N ARG A 488 12.75 11.68 -1.11
CA ARG A 488 12.75 13.11 -1.41
C ARG A 488 14.16 13.65 -1.62
N VAL A 489 15.20 12.90 -1.22
CA VAL A 489 16.59 13.34 -1.33
C VAL A 489 17.42 12.25 -2.00
N TRP A 490 18.16 12.64 -3.03
CA TRP A 490 19.06 11.76 -3.78
C TRP A 490 20.42 12.42 -3.99
N TYR A 491 21.48 11.62 -4.00
CA TYR A 491 22.86 12.05 -4.22
C TYR A 491 23.52 11.23 -5.32
N PHE A 492 24.43 11.88 -6.04
CA PHE A 492 25.31 11.26 -7.02
C PHE A 492 26.71 11.81 -6.81
N ALA A 493 27.67 10.91 -6.61
CA ALA A 493 29.08 11.27 -6.51
C ALA A 493 29.74 11.46 -7.87
N ASP A 494 29.14 10.99 -8.96
CA ASP A 494 29.59 11.21 -10.34
C ASP A 494 28.65 12.11 -11.17
N GLY A 495 29.24 12.74 -12.17
CA GLY A 495 28.65 13.68 -13.10
C GLY A 495 29.74 14.41 -13.88
N SER A 496 29.61 14.46 -15.21
CA SER A 496 30.59 15.10 -16.07
C SER A 496 29.99 15.63 -17.37
N THR A 497 30.55 16.74 -17.83
CA THR A 497 30.35 17.32 -19.17
C THR A 497 31.67 17.57 -19.89
N THR A 498 32.76 16.99 -19.37
CA THR A 498 34.09 17.05 -20.00
C THR A 498 34.22 16.01 -21.09
N GLU A 499 35.15 16.21 -22.04
CA GLU A 499 35.55 15.17 -23.00
C GLU A 499 34.37 14.55 -23.77
N GLN A 500 33.41 15.38 -24.18
CA GLN A 500 32.17 14.96 -24.88
C GLN A 500 31.24 14.05 -24.05
N THR A 501 31.44 13.97 -22.74
CA THR A 501 30.53 13.25 -21.85
C THR A 501 29.20 14.00 -21.73
N GLN A 502 28.11 13.27 -21.87
CA GLN A 502 26.75 13.78 -21.70
C GLN A 502 26.14 13.14 -20.47
N THR A 503 25.89 13.97 -19.44
CA THR A 503 25.15 13.53 -18.25
C THR A 503 23.65 13.83 -18.44
N TYR A 504 22.83 12.81 -18.20
CA TYR A 504 21.38 12.89 -18.12
C TYR A 504 20.95 12.51 -16.70
N LEU A 505 20.21 13.40 -16.04
CA LEU A 505 19.59 13.10 -14.74
C LEU A 505 18.11 12.81 -14.96
N ILE A 506 17.66 11.63 -14.55
CA ILE A 506 16.32 11.12 -14.81
C ILE A 506 15.55 11.04 -13.50
N ILE A 507 14.47 11.80 -13.39
CA ILE A 507 13.64 11.90 -12.18
C ILE A 507 12.25 11.37 -12.53
N PHE A 508 11.87 10.24 -11.95
CA PHE A 508 10.55 9.64 -12.12
C PHE A 508 9.64 9.94 -10.92
N ASN A 509 8.51 10.56 -11.20
CA ASN A 509 7.44 10.81 -10.24
C ASN A 509 6.31 9.79 -10.40
N PRO A 510 6.23 8.76 -9.56
CA PRO A 510 5.14 7.77 -9.61
C PRO A 510 3.84 8.29 -8.96
N GLN A 511 3.85 9.47 -8.35
CA GLN A 511 2.70 10.01 -7.63
C GLN A 511 1.61 10.49 -8.59
N PRO A 512 0.33 10.51 -8.17
CA PRO A 512 -0.77 11.05 -8.97
C PRO A 512 -0.80 12.59 -9.05
N ASN A 513 0.08 13.28 -8.32
CA ASN A 513 0.20 14.74 -8.32
C ASN A 513 1.58 15.15 -8.86
N ASP A 514 1.65 16.35 -9.44
CA ASP A 514 2.91 16.93 -9.89
C ASP A 514 3.88 17.14 -8.72
N ALA A 515 5.16 16.89 -9.00
CA ALA A 515 6.26 17.10 -8.07
C ALA A 515 7.16 18.25 -8.56
N SER A 516 7.87 18.86 -7.63
CA SER A 516 8.94 19.82 -7.91
C SER A 516 10.20 19.38 -7.20
N ALA A 517 11.36 19.68 -7.78
CA ALA A 517 12.65 19.36 -7.19
C ALA A 517 13.68 20.46 -7.44
N GLN A 518 14.58 20.64 -6.47
CA GLN A 518 15.79 21.44 -6.60
C GLN A 518 16.99 20.51 -6.81
N ILE A 519 17.77 20.77 -7.86
CA ILE A 519 19.00 20.06 -8.18
C ILE A 519 20.17 20.98 -7.86
N THR A 520 21.08 20.53 -7.00
CA THR A 520 22.34 21.20 -6.66
C THR A 520 23.51 20.45 -7.30
N TYR A 521 24.26 21.13 -8.16
CA TYR A 521 25.48 20.62 -8.80
C TYR A 521 26.70 21.16 -8.05
N MET A 522 27.56 20.26 -7.56
CA MET A 522 28.69 20.58 -6.68
C MET A 522 30.00 20.24 -7.39
N ARG A 523 30.70 21.26 -7.90
CA ARG A 523 31.93 21.11 -8.68
C ARG A 523 33.14 20.82 -7.78
N ARG A 524 34.20 20.28 -8.38
CA ARG A 524 35.48 20.00 -7.69
C ARG A 524 36.18 21.26 -7.18
N ASP A 525 35.94 22.41 -7.81
CA ASP A 525 36.49 23.71 -7.41
C ASP A 525 35.68 24.42 -6.29
N GLY A 526 34.64 23.76 -5.76
CA GLY A 526 33.77 24.31 -4.72
C GLY A 526 32.66 25.21 -5.25
N THR A 527 32.59 25.47 -6.56
CA THR A 527 31.49 26.20 -7.18
C THR A 527 30.22 25.37 -7.17
N VAL A 528 29.09 26.01 -6.85
CA VAL A 528 27.77 25.38 -6.81
C VAL A 528 26.83 26.05 -7.80
N PHE A 529 26.13 25.25 -8.58
CA PHE A 529 25.02 25.68 -9.44
C PHE A 529 23.74 24.99 -8.97
N THR A 530 22.60 25.68 -9.06
CA THR A 530 21.30 25.14 -8.63
C THR A 530 20.24 25.40 -9.68
N GLN A 531 19.36 24.43 -9.87
CA GLN A 531 18.25 24.47 -10.83
C GLN A 531 17.00 23.88 -10.19
N ASP A 532 15.88 24.59 -10.29
CA ASP A 532 14.56 24.06 -9.92
C ASP A 532 13.87 23.46 -11.16
N VAL A 533 13.16 22.34 -10.97
CA VAL A 533 12.47 21.61 -12.03
C VAL A 533 11.08 21.16 -11.59
N GLN A 534 10.19 20.95 -12.55
CA GLN A 534 8.86 20.35 -12.36
C GLN A 534 8.82 18.97 -13.00
N ILE A 535 8.20 18.02 -12.32
CA ILE A 535 8.02 16.64 -12.80
C ILE A 535 6.52 16.32 -12.74
N GLY A 536 5.92 16.08 -13.91
CA GLY A 536 4.48 15.77 -13.99
C GLY A 536 4.09 14.51 -13.21
N ALA A 537 2.82 14.42 -12.81
CA ALA A 537 2.22 13.23 -12.21
C ALA A 537 2.41 11.98 -13.09
N ARG A 538 2.82 10.86 -12.49
CA ARG A 538 3.05 9.57 -13.17
C ARG A 538 3.95 9.69 -14.41
N ASN A 539 4.91 10.61 -14.38
CA ASN A 539 5.78 10.94 -15.49
C ASN A 539 7.24 11.01 -15.05
N ARG A 540 8.18 10.94 -16.00
CA ARG A 540 9.59 11.25 -15.76
C ARG A 540 10.01 12.55 -16.42
N LEU A 541 10.96 13.22 -15.79
CA LEU A 541 11.74 14.31 -16.37
C LEU A 541 13.16 13.81 -16.68
N VAL A 542 13.70 14.19 -17.84
CA VAL A 542 15.11 14.02 -18.17
C VAL A 542 15.76 15.40 -18.24
N VAL A 543 16.76 15.64 -17.40
CA VAL A 543 17.59 16.85 -17.43
C VAL A 543 18.88 16.53 -18.17
N ALA A 544 19.02 17.06 -19.40
CA ALA A 544 20.26 16.99 -20.16
C ALA A 544 21.27 18.02 -19.61
N VAL A 545 22.07 17.59 -18.64
CA VAL A 545 22.92 18.49 -17.84
C VAL A 545 23.97 19.24 -18.68
N HIS A 546 24.45 18.59 -19.74
CA HIS A 546 25.44 19.14 -20.68
C HIS A 546 24.91 20.29 -21.55
N ASP A 547 23.59 20.39 -21.71
CA ASP A 547 22.94 21.39 -22.57
C ASP A 547 22.32 22.56 -21.80
N ILE A 548 22.48 22.60 -20.47
CA ILE A 548 21.94 23.68 -19.64
C ILE A 548 22.56 25.01 -20.07
N THR A 549 21.71 25.87 -20.64
CA THR A 549 22.03 27.23 -21.07
C THR A 549 21.07 28.19 -20.35
N LEU A 550 21.62 29.16 -19.63
CA LEU A 550 20.84 30.19 -18.92
C LEU A 550 20.34 31.26 -19.91
N PRO A 551 19.35 32.10 -19.52
CA PRO A 551 18.81 33.15 -20.39
C PRO A 551 19.85 34.18 -20.88
N ASP A 552 20.95 34.35 -20.15
CA ASP A 552 22.09 35.19 -20.52
C ASP A 552 23.08 34.51 -21.49
N GLY A 553 22.77 33.29 -21.94
CA GLY A 553 23.60 32.48 -22.83
C GLY A 553 24.72 31.71 -22.15
N THR A 554 24.90 31.86 -20.83
CA THR A 554 25.96 31.16 -20.11
C THR A 554 25.64 29.67 -19.91
N ARG A 555 26.68 28.84 -19.88
CA ARG A 555 26.59 27.39 -19.65
C ARG A 555 27.34 27.02 -18.37
N PRO A 556 26.69 27.06 -17.19
CA PRO A 556 27.36 26.96 -15.89
C PRO A 556 28.05 25.60 -15.65
N LEU A 557 27.61 24.58 -16.38
CA LEU A 557 28.11 23.22 -16.32
C LEU A 557 28.79 22.79 -17.63
N ALA A 558 29.27 23.71 -18.47
CA ALA A 558 30.08 23.32 -19.63
C ALA A 558 31.49 22.85 -19.19
N ASN A 559 31.95 21.73 -19.75
CA ASN A 559 33.30 21.18 -19.55
C ASN A 559 33.74 21.10 -18.07
N THR A 560 32.91 20.48 -17.23
CA THR A 560 33.19 20.37 -15.80
C THR A 560 32.74 19.03 -15.20
N ASN A 561 33.29 18.70 -14.03
CA ASN A 561 32.94 17.53 -13.25
C ASN A 561 32.24 17.97 -11.95
N PHE A 562 31.23 17.21 -11.54
CA PHE A 562 30.39 17.57 -10.41
C PHE A 562 29.76 16.35 -9.77
N GLY A 563 29.43 16.45 -8.48
CA GLY A 563 28.39 15.62 -7.87
C GLY A 563 27.04 16.34 -7.91
N MET A 564 25.97 15.61 -7.61
CA MET A 564 24.61 16.15 -7.61
C MET A 564 23.89 15.83 -6.31
N ARG A 565 23.01 16.74 -5.90
CA ARG A 565 21.98 16.50 -4.88
C ARG A 565 20.63 16.92 -5.44
N VAL A 566 19.62 16.07 -5.33
CA VAL A 566 18.23 16.36 -5.69
C VAL A 566 17.40 16.42 -4.41
N ILE A 567 16.60 17.47 -4.24
CA ILE A 567 15.63 17.61 -3.14
C ILE A 567 14.24 17.85 -3.75
N ALA A 568 13.33 16.89 -3.60
CA ALA A 568 11.97 16.94 -4.12
C ALA A 568 10.92 17.17 -3.03
N ASN A 569 9.80 17.81 -3.38
CA ASN A 569 8.67 18.01 -2.45
C ASN A 569 7.86 16.72 -2.21
N LEU A 570 7.85 15.79 -3.17
CA LEU A 570 7.23 14.46 -3.11
C LEU A 570 8.31 13.37 -3.30
N PRO A 571 8.11 12.15 -2.75
CA PRO A 571 9.04 11.04 -2.98
C PRO A 571 9.08 10.62 -4.46
N VAL A 572 10.28 10.57 -5.04
CA VAL A 572 10.58 10.24 -6.44
C VAL A 572 11.66 9.16 -6.53
N ALA A 573 11.79 8.50 -7.69
CA ALA A 573 12.93 7.65 -8.04
C ALA A 573 13.88 8.43 -8.96
N VAL A 574 15.19 8.34 -8.74
CA VAL A 574 16.17 9.10 -9.53
C VAL A 574 17.31 8.21 -9.98
N GLU A 575 17.63 8.26 -11.27
CA GLU A 575 18.77 7.60 -11.90
C GLU A 575 19.58 8.63 -12.69
N ARG A 576 20.85 8.30 -12.97
CA ARG A 576 21.74 9.08 -13.84
C ARG A 576 22.23 8.18 -14.95
N THR A 577 22.03 8.62 -16.20
CA THR A 577 22.62 7.99 -17.37
C THR A 577 23.74 8.87 -17.90
N MET A 578 24.92 8.29 -18.17
CA MET A 578 26.01 9.01 -18.83
C MET A 578 26.37 8.34 -20.16
N ARG A 579 26.51 9.17 -21.19
CA ARG A 579 26.96 8.79 -22.53
C ARG A 579 28.33 9.41 -22.78
N PHE A 580 29.26 8.67 -23.36
CA PHE A 580 30.65 9.11 -23.55
C PHE A 580 31.31 8.29 -24.67
N GLY A 581 32.52 8.67 -25.07
CA GLY A 581 33.21 8.09 -26.22
C GLY A 581 32.63 8.53 -27.56
N PRO A 582 33.28 8.16 -28.69
CA PRO A 582 32.88 8.55 -30.04
C PRO A 582 31.42 8.19 -30.34
N GLY A 583 30.61 9.18 -30.72
CA GLY A 583 29.18 8.97 -31.02
C GLY A 583 28.34 8.51 -29.82
N GLY A 584 28.86 8.62 -28.60
CA GLY A 584 28.22 8.07 -27.39
C GLY A 584 28.26 6.54 -27.36
N SER A 585 29.35 5.92 -27.81
CA SER A 585 29.53 4.47 -27.78
C SER A 585 29.41 3.88 -26.38
N GLY A 586 29.80 4.63 -25.35
CA GLY A 586 29.78 4.20 -23.97
C GLY A 586 28.51 4.61 -23.23
N LEU A 587 28.09 3.76 -22.30
CA LEU A 587 26.88 3.93 -21.50
C LEU A 587 27.11 3.37 -20.10
N HIS A 588 26.66 4.10 -19.09
CA HIS A 588 26.32 3.49 -17.81
C HIS A 588 25.14 4.21 -17.15
N THR A 589 24.41 3.50 -16.31
CA THR A 589 23.29 4.05 -15.53
C THR A 589 23.51 3.78 -14.04
N GLY A 590 23.55 4.84 -13.25
CA GLY A 590 23.65 4.75 -11.79
C GLY A 590 22.33 5.09 -11.11
N ARG A 591 21.90 4.27 -10.15
CA ARG A 591 20.81 4.66 -9.24
C ARG A 591 21.29 5.73 -8.26
N GLY A 592 20.41 6.65 -7.88
CA GLY A 592 20.72 7.63 -6.86
C GLY A 592 21.03 6.98 -5.50
N ILE A 593 21.84 7.67 -4.70
CA ILE A 593 22.06 7.35 -3.29
C ILE A 593 21.01 8.09 -2.46
N ASP A 594 20.12 7.37 -1.80
CA ASP A 594 19.02 7.95 -1.00
C ASP A 594 19.45 8.38 0.41
N GLN A 595 20.58 7.85 0.90
CA GLN A 595 21.11 8.10 2.23
C GLN A 595 22.63 8.17 2.21
N LEU A 596 23.18 9.23 2.80
CA LEU A 596 24.62 9.38 2.98
C LEU A 596 25.16 8.40 4.03
N GLY A 597 26.44 8.04 3.91
CA GLY A 597 27.10 7.09 4.80
C GLY A 597 28.46 7.60 5.26
N ARG A 598 28.88 7.17 6.45
CA ARG A 598 30.27 7.35 6.93
C ARG A 598 31.19 6.20 6.54
N GLN A 599 30.60 5.11 6.06
CA GLN A 599 31.31 3.94 5.58
C GLN A 599 30.73 3.53 4.24
N TRP A 600 31.62 3.19 3.30
CA TRP A 600 31.26 2.70 1.98
C TRP A 600 32.20 1.58 1.58
N PHE A 601 31.67 0.55 0.93
CA PHE A 601 32.42 -0.65 0.59
C PHE A 601 32.16 -1.07 -0.86
N PHE A 602 33.22 -1.56 -1.49
CA PHE A 602 33.26 -2.03 -2.86
C PHE A 602 34.06 -3.33 -2.90
N ALA A 603 33.53 -4.35 -3.57
CA ALA A 603 34.21 -5.63 -3.78
C ALA A 603 34.92 -5.71 -5.14
N GLU A 604 34.44 -4.96 -6.12
CA GLU A 604 35.02 -4.80 -7.44
C GLU A 604 35.99 -3.61 -7.51
N GLY A 605 36.91 -3.69 -8.47
CA GLY A 605 37.87 -2.65 -8.78
C GLY A 605 39.08 -3.28 -9.46
N THR A 606 39.56 -2.69 -10.54
CA THR A 606 40.83 -3.10 -11.14
C THR A 606 41.54 -1.92 -11.78
N THR A 607 42.87 -1.94 -11.70
CA THR A 607 43.79 -1.06 -12.44
C THR A 607 44.68 -1.87 -13.39
N GLU A 608 44.33 -3.14 -13.62
CA GLU A 608 45.00 -4.01 -14.56
C GLU A 608 44.66 -3.63 -16.01
N GLY A 609 45.60 -3.87 -16.92
CA GLY A 609 45.44 -3.55 -18.34
C GLY A 609 45.03 -2.10 -18.59
N GLU A 610 43.99 -1.92 -19.40
CA GLU A 610 43.49 -0.61 -19.83
C GLU A 610 42.49 0.03 -18.86
N PHE A 611 42.14 -0.63 -17.76
CA PHE A 611 41.19 -0.08 -16.81
C PHE A 611 41.74 1.18 -16.14
N ARG A 612 40.90 2.21 -16.10
CA ARG A 612 41.11 3.47 -15.39
C ARG A 612 39.99 3.62 -14.38
N THR A 613 40.33 3.50 -13.10
CA THR A 613 39.35 3.47 -12.01
C THR A 613 39.41 4.76 -11.21
N GLN A 614 38.26 5.41 -11.07
CA GLN A 614 38.08 6.57 -10.20
C GLN A 614 37.15 6.24 -9.05
N LEU A 615 37.57 6.61 -7.84
CA LEU A 615 36.70 6.61 -6.66
C LEU A 615 36.22 8.05 -6.43
N LEU A 616 34.92 8.25 -6.55
CA LEU A 616 34.29 9.56 -6.52
C LEU A 616 33.58 9.73 -5.18
N VAL A 617 33.91 10.81 -4.47
CA VAL A 617 33.36 11.10 -3.15
C VAL A 617 32.72 12.49 -3.15
N LEU A 618 31.41 12.55 -2.95
CA LEU A 618 30.68 13.81 -2.79
C LEU A 618 30.58 14.17 -1.31
N ASN A 619 31.06 15.36 -0.97
CA ASN A 619 30.76 16.00 0.30
C ASN A 619 29.63 17.04 0.11
N PRO A 620 28.37 16.68 0.42
CA PRO A 620 27.25 17.62 0.30
C PRO A 620 27.13 18.56 1.52
N ASN A 621 27.99 18.40 2.53
CA ASN A 621 27.90 19.14 3.78
C ASN A 621 28.43 20.58 3.63
N SER A 622 28.03 21.45 4.55
CA SER A 622 28.57 22.82 4.68
C SER A 622 29.93 22.89 5.37
N GLN A 623 30.49 21.75 5.77
CA GLN A 623 31.78 21.62 6.44
C GLN A 623 32.68 20.66 5.66
N PRO A 624 34.02 20.79 5.76
CA PRO A 624 34.93 19.81 5.19
C PRO A 624 34.66 18.40 5.74
N ALA A 625 34.85 17.38 4.90
CA ALA A 625 34.77 15.98 5.29
C ALA A 625 36.16 15.33 5.13
N ASN A 626 36.65 14.69 6.18
CA ASN A 626 37.89 13.93 6.12
C ASN A 626 37.56 12.47 5.79
N VAL A 627 38.24 11.95 4.77
CA VAL A 627 37.97 10.64 4.20
C VAL A 627 39.26 9.82 4.15
N GLU A 628 39.18 8.57 4.63
CA GLU A 628 40.21 7.55 4.51
C GLU A 628 39.74 6.47 3.53
N ALA A 629 40.45 6.28 2.43
CA ALA A 629 40.23 5.23 1.45
C ALA A 629 41.26 4.11 1.65
N ILE A 630 40.78 2.90 1.92
CA ILE A 630 41.55 1.69 2.19
C ILE A 630 41.35 0.73 1.02
N PHE A 631 42.44 0.37 0.35
CA PHE A 631 42.41 -0.55 -0.79
C PHE A 631 42.94 -1.92 -0.36
N ARG A 632 42.25 -2.98 -0.76
CA ARG A 632 42.52 -4.36 -0.36
C ARG A 632 42.71 -5.24 -1.59
N GLY A 633 43.85 -5.93 -1.67
CA GLY A 633 44.12 -6.98 -2.65
C GLY A 633 43.82 -8.37 -2.08
N PRO A 634 44.17 -9.44 -2.83
CA PRO A 634 43.97 -10.82 -2.39
C PRO A 634 44.73 -11.20 -1.10
N GLN A 635 45.81 -10.48 -0.78
CA GLN A 635 46.63 -10.71 0.42
C GLN A 635 46.31 -9.76 1.59
N GLY A 636 45.26 -8.93 1.48
CA GLY A 636 44.87 -7.95 2.51
C GLY A 636 45.04 -6.50 2.05
N VAL A 637 45.26 -5.58 3.00
CA VAL A 637 45.40 -4.13 2.70
C VAL A 637 46.66 -3.88 1.87
N VAL A 638 46.51 -3.18 0.75
CA VAL A 638 47.62 -2.80 -0.14
C VAL A 638 47.97 -1.32 -0.07
N ALA A 639 46.98 -0.45 0.20
CA ALA A 639 47.20 0.98 0.32
C ALA A 639 46.14 1.64 1.23
N THR A 640 46.51 2.77 1.82
CA THR A 640 45.58 3.67 2.51
C THR A 640 45.92 5.11 2.16
N ARG A 641 44.90 5.90 1.85
CA ARG A 641 45.02 7.32 1.50
C ARG A 641 44.02 8.14 2.29
N ARG A 642 44.40 9.35 2.68
CA ARG A 642 43.55 10.28 3.43
C ARG A 642 43.40 11.57 2.64
N TYR A 643 42.18 12.08 2.60
CA TYR A 643 41.80 13.27 1.86
C TYR A 643 40.92 14.16 2.72
N ALA A 644 41.06 15.48 2.56
CA ALA A 644 40.12 16.46 3.08
C ALA A 644 39.32 17.02 1.90
N ILE A 645 38.00 16.84 1.94
CA ILE A 645 37.09 17.27 0.88
C ILE A 645 36.44 18.58 1.31
N PRO A 646 36.61 19.70 0.57
CA PRO A 646 35.96 20.96 0.89
C PRO A 646 34.43 20.85 1.02
N PRO A 647 33.76 21.81 1.69
CA PRO A 647 32.30 21.87 1.70
C PRO A 647 31.70 21.88 0.30
N ARG A 648 30.56 21.20 0.12
CA ARG A 648 29.76 21.21 -1.12
C ARG A 648 30.58 20.96 -2.40
N SER A 649 31.47 19.96 -2.34
CA SER A 649 32.38 19.65 -3.44
C SER A 649 32.52 18.14 -3.65
N GLN A 650 32.96 17.78 -4.86
CA GLN A 650 33.28 16.42 -5.25
C GLN A 650 34.81 16.23 -5.21
N LEU A 651 35.26 15.08 -4.72
CA LEU A 651 36.63 14.58 -4.87
C LEU A 651 36.63 13.42 -5.87
N ALA A 652 37.63 13.39 -6.76
CA ALA A 652 37.94 12.23 -7.58
C ALA A 652 39.34 11.71 -7.23
N ILE A 653 39.41 10.45 -6.81
CA ILE A 653 40.67 9.76 -6.53
C ILE A 653 40.99 8.90 -7.74
N ASP A 654 42.10 9.19 -8.41
CA ASP A 654 42.66 8.29 -9.44
C ASP A 654 43.28 7.08 -8.74
N VAL A 655 42.64 5.92 -8.86
CA VAL A 655 43.09 4.71 -8.16
C VAL A 655 44.30 4.09 -8.86
N ASN A 656 44.51 4.34 -10.16
CA ASN A 656 45.68 3.84 -10.90
C ASN A 656 46.99 4.40 -10.35
N GLU A 657 46.98 5.62 -9.80
CA GLU A 657 48.14 6.20 -9.11
C GLU A 657 48.36 5.63 -7.70
N VAL A 658 47.32 5.10 -7.07
CA VAL A 658 47.38 4.59 -5.68
C VAL A 658 47.71 3.10 -5.64
N VAL A 659 47.10 2.31 -6.53
CA VAL A 659 47.23 0.85 -6.58
C VAL A 659 47.41 0.44 -8.04
N PRO A 660 48.63 0.44 -8.59
CA PRO A 660 48.85 0.11 -10.00
C PRO A 660 48.78 -1.40 -10.27
N HIS A 661 48.18 -1.78 -11.40
CA HIS A 661 48.15 -3.15 -11.93
C HIS A 661 47.62 -4.23 -10.96
N LEU A 662 46.49 -3.95 -10.31
CA LEU A 662 45.90 -4.89 -9.36
C LEU A 662 44.37 -4.88 -9.40
N GLY A 663 43.74 -6.05 -9.24
CA GLY A 663 42.35 -6.18 -8.83
C GLY A 663 42.18 -5.97 -7.32
N PHE A 664 41.32 -5.04 -6.91
CA PHE A 664 41.18 -4.58 -5.53
C PHE A 664 39.72 -4.44 -5.08
N ALA A 665 39.55 -4.34 -3.77
CA ALA A 665 38.33 -3.94 -3.08
C ALA A 665 38.62 -2.63 -2.33
N THR A 666 37.59 -1.82 -2.09
CA THR A 666 37.76 -0.51 -1.45
C THR A 666 36.84 -0.37 -0.24
N GLU A 667 37.38 0.15 0.85
CA GLU A 667 36.63 0.61 2.02
C GLU A 667 36.91 2.11 2.20
N VAL A 668 35.85 2.90 2.36
CA VAL A 668 35.94 4.34 2.59
C VAL A 668 35.37 4.65 3.96
N LYS A 669 36.14 5.34 4.80
CA LYS A 669 35.71 5.85 6.10
C LYS A 669 35.70 7.37 6.07
N ALA A 670 34.63 7.98 6.57
CA ALA A 670 34.49 9.42 6.62
C ALA A 670 34.08 9.87 8.03
N ASP A 671 34.58 11.03 8.47
CA ASP A 671 34.17 11.65 9.74
C ASP A 671 32.76 12.26 9.67
N ARG A 672 32.26 12.49 8.45
CA ARG A 672 30.92 13.01 8.15
C ARG A 672 30.25 12.16 7.06
N PRO A 673 28.91 12.10 7.01
CA PRO A 673 28.21 11.40 5.94
C PRO A 673 28.54 11.99 4.55
N VAL A 674 28.97 11.14 3.63
CA VAL A 674 29.29 11.43 2.22
C VAL A 674 28.56 10.44 1.30
N ALA A 675 28.55 10.71 0.00
CA ALA A 675 28.14 9.75 -1.03
C ALA A 675 29.36 9.28 -1.80
N VAL A 676 29.44 7.99 -2.15
CA VAL A 676 30.60 7.41 -2.84
C VAL A 676 30.15 6.52 -3.99
N GLU A 677 30.72 6.77 -5.18
CA GLU A 677 30.56 5.93 -6.37
C GLU A 677 31.96 5.53 -6.90
N ARG A 678 32.04 4.40 -7.61
CA ARG A 678 33.22 3.97 -8.36
C ARG A 678 32.89 3.98 -9.84
N ALA A 679 33.70 4.69 -10.63
CA ALA A 679 33.65 4.66 -12.10
C ALA A 679 34.87 3.89 -12.64
N MET A 680 34.67 3.01 -13.61
CA MET A 680 35.75 2.33 -14.32
C MET A 680 35.62 2.59 -15.82
N ARG A 681 36.66 3.15 -16.45
CA ARG A 681 36.76 3.37 -17.89
C ARG A 681 37.76 2.40 -18.49
N PHE A 682 37.50 1.89 -19.69
CA PHE A 682 38.42 0.99 -20.42
C PHE A 682 38.20 1.09 -21.93
N ALA A 683 38.96 0.32 -22.73
CA ALA A 683 39.01 0.40 -24.19
C ALA A 683 39.25 1.84 -24.68
N GLY A 684 40.33 2.46 -24.17
CA GLY A 684 40.67 3.86 -24.45
C GLY A 684 39.70 4.90 -23.85
N GLY A 685 38.83 4.51 -22.91
CA GLY A 685 37.84 5.39 -22.28
C GLY A 685 36.48 5.44 -22.98
N ASN A 686 36.28 4.61 -24.02
CA ASN A 686 35.09 4.62 -24.86
C ASN A 686 33.89 3.87 -24.26
N VAL A 687 34.13 3.05 -23.23
CA VAL A 687 33.15 2.24 -22.49
C VAL A 687 33.48 2.29 -21.00
N GLY A 688 32.52 1.96 -20.13
CA GLY A 688 32.79 1.98 -18.69
C GLY A 688 31.61 1.66 -17.80
N THR A 689 31.90 1.37 -16.53
CA THR A 689 30.92 0.99 -15.53
C THR A 689 30.82 2.04 -14.42
N ILE A 690 29.70 2.06 -13.71
CA ILE A 690 29.53 2.81 -12.46
C ILE A 690 28.87 1.92 -11.40
N GLY A 691 29.27 2.06 -10.15
CA GLY A 691 28.54 1.49 -9.01
C GLY A 691 28.55 2.39 -7.79
N ALA A 692 27.42 2.50 -7.10
CA ALA A 692 27.37 3.06 -5.74
C ALA A 692 27.87 2.03 -4.73
N GLY A 693 28.62 2.48 -3.72
CA GLY A 693 29.14 1.57 -2.70
C GLY A 693 28.05 0.99 -1.80
N ALA A 694 28.30 -0.17 -1.21
CA ALA A 694 27.50 -0.66 -0.10
C ALA A 694 27.74 0.19 1.15
N ARG A 695 26.69 0.54 1.89
CA ARG A 695 26.83 1.28 3.17
C ARG A 695 27.17 0.38 4.34
N GLU A 696 26.90 -0.92 4.19
CA GLU A 696 27.20 -1.96 5.16
C GLU A 696 27.47 -3.29 4.44
N PRO A 697 28.34 -4.15 5.00
CA PRO A 697 28.46 -5.53 4.55
C PRO A 697 27.24 -6.36 5.00
N ALA A 698 26.95 -7.46 4.30
CA ALA A 698 25.83 -8.36 4.59
C ALA A 698 26.26 -9.82 4.51
N TYR A 699 25.45 -10.69 5.11
CA TYR A 699 25.66 -12.14 5.08
C TYR A 699 25.13 -12.78 3.80
N ARG A 700 24.21 -12.13 3.09
CA ARG A 700 23.54 -12.66 1.92
C ARG A 700 23.39 -11.61 0.83
N TRP A 701 23.69 -11.98 -0.40
CA TRP A 701 23.61 -11.11 -1.58
C TRP A 701 22.99 -11.86 -2.76
N ALA A 702 22.23 -11.17 -3.59
CA ALA A 702 21.61 -11.72 -4.78
C ALA A 702 21.96 -10.93 -6.05
N PHE A 703 22.15 -11.66 -7.14
CA PHE A 703 22.34 -11.17 -8.50
C PHE A 703 21.38 -11.92 -9.41
N ILE A 704 20.47 -11.20 -10.05
CA ILE A 704 19.35 -11.82 -10.78
C ILE A 704 19.72 -12.02 -12.23
N ASP A 705 20.18 -10.94 -12.85
CA ASP A 705 20.60 -10.88 -14.24
C ASP A 705 22.03 -11.41 -14.40
N GLY A 706 22.29 -12.03 -15.55
CA GLY A 706 23.53 -12.76 -15.77
C GLY A 706 23.38 -13.77 -16.89
N ARG A 707 24.49 -13.97 -17.61
CA ARG A 707 24.67 -14.95 -18.68
C ARG A 707 26.18 -15.18 -18.84
N THR A 708 26.57 -16.38 -19.25
CA THR A 708 27.96 -16.75 -19.57
C THR A 708 28.09 -17.26 -21.00
N SER A 709 26.99 -17.30 -21.77
CA SER A 709 26.96 -17.64 -23.20
C SER A 709 27.70 -16.66 -24.11
N ASP A 710 27.69 -15.38 -23.75
CA ASP A 710 28.19 -14.29 -24.58
C ASP A 710 28.81 -13.17 -23.75
N ALA A 711 29.00 -13.40 -22.44
CA ALA A 711 29.60 -12.43 -21.52
C ALA A 711 30.57 -13.09 -20.54
N THR A 712 31.66 -12.36 -20.28
CA THR A 712 32.58 -12.65 -19.19
C THR A 712 31.92 -12.20 -17.90
N TYR A 713 31.59 -13.17 -17.02
CA TYR A 713 30.96 -12.91 -15.73
C TYR A 713 32.02 -13.05 -14.63
N TYR A 714 32.22 -11.99 -13.85
CA TYR A 714 32.97 -12.02 -12.60
C TYR A 714 32.06 -11.74 -11.40
N LEU A 715 32.20 -12.58 -10.36
CA LEU A 715 31.62 -12.32 -9.04
C LEU A 715 32.75 -11.90 -8.10
N CYS A 716 32.67 -10.68 -7.60
CA CYS A 716 33.68 -10.07 -6.73
C CYS A 716 33.20 -10.03 -5.29
N LEU A 717 34.00 -10.57 -4.38
CA LEU A 717 33.67 -10.74 -2.98
C LEU A 717 34.75 -10.08 -2.12
N SER A 718 34.35 -9.26 -1.15
CA SER A 718 35.26 -8.60 -0.21
C SER A 718 34.90 -8.98 1.22
N ASN A 719 35.84 -9.59 1.92
CA ASN A 719 35.70 -9.90 3.32
C ASN A 719 36.25 -8.74 4.16
N VAL A 720 35.35 -7.97 4.75
CA VAL A 720 35.68 -6.83 5.61
C VAL A 720 35.83 -7.23 7.08
N SER A 721 35.53 -8.50 7.42
CA SER A 721 35.68 -9.05 8.77
C SER A 721 37.15 -9.27 9.14
N PRO A 722 37.52 -9.13 10.43
CA PRO A 722 38.82 -9.58 10.93
C PRO A 722 38.96 -11.11 10.98
N LEU A 723 37.90 -11.87 10.67
CA LEU A 723 37.92 -13.33 10.60
C LEU A 723 37.84 -13.80 9.13
N SER A 724 38.31 -15.03 8.86
CA SER A 724 38.09 -15.66 7.55
C SER A 724 36.61 -15.90 7.29
N ALA A 725 36.13 -15.56 6.09
CA ALA A 725 34.78 -15.84 5.65
C ALA A 725 34.72 -17.16 4.89
N MET A 726 33.77 -18.02 5.25
CA MET A 726 33.33 -19.15 4.44
C MET A 726 32.11 -18.66 3.65
N VAL A 727 32.17 -18.77 2.33
CA VAL A 727 31.15 -18.28 1.42
C VAL A 727 30.62 -19.43 0.57
N THR A 728 29.31 -19.61 0.56
CA THR A 728 28.59 -20.50 -0.35
C THR A 728 27.94 -19.66 -1.45
N ILE A 729 28.15 -20.05 -2.70
CA ILE A 729 27.65 -19.39 -3.90
C ILE A 729 26.69 -20.37 -4.56
N GLU A 730 25.39 -20.18 -4.38
CA GLU A 730 24.35 -20.93 -5.09
C GLU A 730 24.09 -20.25 -6.45
N THR A 731 24.24 -21.01 -7.53
CA THR A 731 23.99 -20.56 -8.89
C THR A 731 22.80 -21.31 -9.45
N ALA A 732 21.80 -20.58 -9.95
CA ALA A 732 20.63 -21.12 -10.64
C ALA A 732 20.68 -20.77 -12.13
N PHE A 733 20.37 -21.75 -12.98
CA PHE A 733 20.46 -21.65 -14.44
C PHE A 733 19.09 -21.52 -15.11
N GLY A 734 19.08 -21.21 -16.40
CA GLY A 734 17.85 -20.99 -17.18
C GLY A 734 16.94 -22.21 -17.30
N ASP A 735 17.48 -23.43 -17.15
CA ASP A 735 16.72 -24.69 -17.13
C ASP A 735 16.15 -25.03 -15.73
N GLY A 736 16.41 -24.19 -14.73
CA GLY A 736 15.98 -24.35 -13.35
C GLY A 736 16.92 -25.20 -12.49
N THR A 737 17.99 -25.77 -13.04
CA THR A 737 19.00 -26.49 -12.26
C THR A 737 19.80 -25.53 -11.37
N LYS A 738 20.34 -26.07 -10.27
CA LYS A 738 21.10 -25.31 -9.28
C LYS A 738 22.39 -26.03 -8.91
N THR A 739 23.45 -25.27 -8.68
CA THR A 739 24.76 -25.77 -8.20
C THR A 739 25.30 -24.85 -7.12
N GLU A 740 26.13 -25.38 -6.22
CA GLU A 740 26.80 -24.60 -5.18
C GLU A 740 28.32 -24.68 -5.31
N LEU A 741 29.00 -23.55 -5.04
CA LEU A 741 30.45 -23.47 -4.88
C LEU A 741 30.79 -22.93 -3.49
N GLY A 742 31.81 -23.51 -2.85
CA GLY A 742 32.34 -23.03 -1.56
C GLY A 742 33.68 -22.35 -1.74
N VAL A 743 33.84 -21.13 -1.21
CA VAL A 743 35.14 -20.42 -1.19
C VAL A 743 35.46 -19.90 0.20
N ARG A 744 36.75 -19.92 0.55
CA ARG A 744 37.26 -19.32 1.79
C ARG A 744 37.98 -18.02 1.45
N ILE A 745 37.53 -16.92 2.04
CA ILE A 745 38.15 -15.60 1.88
C ILE A 745 38.88 -15.24 3.17
N PRO A 746 40.21 -15.02 3.15
CA PRO A 746 40.96 -14.58 4.33
C PRO A 746 40.41 -13.28 4.93
N ALA A 747 40.77 -13.01 6.19
CA ALA A 747 40.39 -11.77 6.87
C ALA A 747 40.91 -10.54 6.11
N GLY A 748 40.04 -9.54 5.89
CA GLY A 748 40.41 -8.30 5.23
C GLY A 748 40.86 -8.41 3.76
N ALA A 749 40.61 -9.56 3.11
CA ALA A 749 41.00 -9.85 1.74
C ALA A 749 39.80 -9.83 0.78
N ARG A 750 40.09 -9.89 -0.53
CA ARG A 750 39.09 -10.05 -1.59
C ARG A 750 39.28 -11.35 -2.36
N TYR A 751 38.25 -11.74 -3.08
CA TYR A 751 38.23 -12.87 -4.00
C TYR A 751 37.40 -12.55 -5.24
N THR A 752 37.88 -12.93 -6.42
CA THR A 752 37.11 -12.85 -7.68
C THR A 752 36.90 -14.26 -8.20
N LEU A 753 35.65 -14.63 -8.45
CA LEU A 753 35.28 -15.84 -9.16
C LEU A 753 34.98 -15.51 -10.63
N ALA A 754 35.72 -16.12 -11.54
CA ALA A 754 35.40 -16.13 -12.97
C ALA A 754 34.23 -17.11 -13.22
N LEU A 755 33.00 -16.62 -13.06
CA LEU A 755 31.81 -17.48 -13.09
C LEU A 755 31.60 -18.11 -14.48
N HIS A 756 32.00 -17.41 -15.54
CA HIS A 756 31.93 -17.90 -16.92
C HIS A 756 32.89 -19.06 -17.22
N GLU A 757 34.00 -19.19 -16.47
CA GLU A 757 34.90 -20.35 -16.57
C GLU A 757 34.34 -21.53 -15.78
N ALA A 758 33.76 -21.27 -14.61
CA ALA A 758 33.15 -22.30 -13.77
C ALA A 758 31.89 -22.89 -14.41
N PHE A 759 31.09 -22.06 -15.09
CA PHE A 759 29.83 -22.42 -15.73
C PHE A 759 29.76 -21.81 -17.14
N PRO A 760 30.38 -22.44 -18.14
CA PRO A 760 30.42 -21.90 -19.51
C PRO A 760 29.09 -22.08 -20.24
N ASN A 761 28.79 -21.17 -21.17
CA ASN A 761 27.67 -21.27 -22.12
C ASN A 761 26.24 -21.17 -21.56
N GLU A 762 26.07 -20.59 -20.36
CA GLU A 762 24.76 -20.44 -19.74
C GLU A 762 24.03 -19.18 -20.24
N SER A 763 22.79 -19.35 -20.70
CA SER A 763 21.98 -18.25 -21.25
C SER A 763 21.32 -17.36 -20.18
N ALA A 764 21.16 -17.89 -18.98
CA ALA A 764 20.63 -17.20 -17.81
C ALA A 764 21.30 -17.73 -16.54
N VAL A 765 21.79 -16.81 -15.71
CA VAL A 765 22.49 -17.12 -14.46
C VAL A 765 21.99 -16.19 -13.35
N THR A 766 21.51 -16.78 -12.27
CA THR A 766 21.17 -16.09 -11.00
C THR A 766 22.09 -16.60 -9.92
N VAL A 767 22.65 -15.70 -9.10
CA VAL A 767 23.62 -16.05 -8.04
C VAL A 767 23.11 -15.57 -6.70
N ILE A 768 23.07 -16.48 -5.72
CA ILE A 768 22.81 -16.19 -4.31
C ILE A 768 24.09 -16.50 -3.51
N VAL A 769 24.69 -15.48 -2.94
CA VAL A 769 25.86 -15.59 -2.08
C VAL A 769 25.41 -15.65 -0.63
N ARG A 770 25.95 -16.59 0.15
CA ARG A 770 25.75 -16.72 1.60
C ARG A 770 27.09 -16.81 2.29
N SER A 771 27.27 -16.11 3.40
CA SER A 771 28.51 -16.18 4.18
C SER A 771 28.26 -16.28 5.67
N ASN A 772 29.21 -16.88 6.39
CA ASN A 772 29.24 -16.90 7.85
C ASN A 772 29.88 -15.64 8.47
N GLN A 773 30.38 -14.72 7.65
CA GLN A 773 30.90 -13.42 8.03
C GLN A 773 30.24 -12.34 7.16
N PRO A 774 30.12 -11.10 7.64
CA PRO A 774 29.61 -10.02 6.80
C PRO A 774 30.63 -9.71 5.69
N ILE A 775 30.18 -9.79 4.43
CA ILE A 775 30.97 -9.52 3.24
C ILE A 775 30.28 -8.49 2.35
N VAL A 776 30.97 -8.03 1.31
CA VAL A 776 30.39 -7.25 0.21
C VAL A 776 30.54 -8.03 -1.07
N ALA A 777 29.51 -8.02 -1.91
CA ALA A 777 29.51 -8.71 -3.19
C ALA A 777 29.10 -7.76 -4.32
N GLU A 778 29.85 -7.80 -5.42
CA GLU A 778 29.52 -7.12 -6.67
C GLU A 778 29.64 -8.10 -7.84
N ARG A 779 28.95 -7.81 -8.95
CA ARG A 779 29.03 -8.56 -10.21
C ARG A 779 29.56 -7.64 -11.29
N SER A 780 30.47 -8.15 -12.13
CA SER A 780 30.83 -7.50 -13.40
C SER A 780 30.52 -8.40 -14.59
N LEU A 781 29.91 -7.83 -15.63
CA LEU A 781 29.56 -8.49 -16.89
C LEU A 781 30.23 -7.75 -18.05
N PHE A 782 30.99 -8.47 -18.88
CA PHE A 782 31.68 -7.93 -20.06
C PHE A 782 31.32 -8.73 -21.32
N PRO A 783 30.29 -8.33 -22.09
CA PRO A 783 29.84 -9.03 -23.29
C PRO A 783 30.85 -9.01 -24.44
N GLY A 784 30.78 -10.02 -25.31
CA GLY A 784 31.66 -10.14 -26.47
C GLY A 784 33.15 -10.18 -26.10
N GLY A 785 33.49 -10.78 -24.96
CA GLY A 785 34.86 -10.79 -24.44
C GLY A 785 35.37 -9.41 -23.98
N GLY A 786 34.46 -8.48 -23.64
CA GLY A 786 34.80 -7.11 -23.22
C GLY A 786 34.90 -6.08 -24.36
N VAL A 787 34.70 -6.52 -25.60
CA VAL A 787 34.69 -5.62 -26.78
C VAL A 787 33.42 -4.74 -26.80
N ARG A 788 32.33 -5.20 -26.16
CA ARG A 788 31.04 -4.50 -26.10
C ARG A 788 30.82 -3.82 -24.74
N GLY A 789 31.89 -3.32 -24.12
CA GLY A 789 31.84 -2.64 -22.83
C GLY A 789 31.47 -3.56 -21.67
N GLY A 790 30.78 -3.03 -20.66
CA GLY A 790 30.47 -3.81 -19.46
C GLY A 790 29.68 -3.09 -18.39
N SER A 791 29.08 -3.90 -17.50
CA SER A 791 28.30 -3.44 -16.35
C SER A 791 28.89 -3.98 -15.05
N THR A 792 28.92 -3.15 -14.01
CA THR A 792 29.19 -3.60 -12.64
C THR A 792 28.01 -3.23 -11.74
N ALA A 793 27.50 -4.19 -10.97
CA ALA A 793 26.39 -3.97 -10.05
C ALA A 793 26.73 -4.43 -8.63
N LEU A 794 26.31 -3.64 -7.64
CA LEU A 794 26.22 -4.08 -6.26
C LEU A 794 25.08 -5.10 -6.11
N GLY A 795 25.34 -6.21 -5.42
CA GLY A 795 24.31 -7.21 -5.16
C GLY A 795 23.14 -6.64 -4.35
N ILE A 796 21.98 -7.26 -4.46
CA ILE A 796 20.84 -6.93 -3.61
C ILE A 796 21.03 -7.66 -2.27
N PRO A 797 21.17 -6.96 -1.12
CA PRO A 797 21.31 -7.62 0.16
C PRO A 797 20.00 -8.34 0.51
N LEU A 798 20.10 -9.55 1.06
CA LEU A 798 18.96 -10.33 1.55
C LEU A 798 18.96 -10.41 3.09
N PRO A 799 17.77 -10.46 3.72
CA PRO A 799 17.66 -10.63 5.16
C PRO A 799 18.16 -11.99 5.66
#